data_AF-A0A1H9BRA5-F1
#
_entry.id   AF-A0A1H9BRA5-F1
#
_cell.length_a   1.000
_cell.length_b   1.000
_cell.length_c   1.000
_cell.angle_alpha   90.00
_cell.angle_beta   90.00
_cell.angle_gamma   90.00
#
_symmetry.space_group_name_H-M   'P 1'
#
loop_
_entity.id
_entity.type
_entity.pdbx_description
1 polymer ?
#
loop_
_entity_poly.entity_id
_entity_poly.type
_entity_poly.pdbx_seq_one_letter_code
_entity_poly.pdbx_strand_id
1 'polypeptide(L)'
;MKNIFKSKNLKKFTAAMLIFSMVFCNANFMPNKIVAAAEDVEGTGGVYAELVDDSYVGVTLMTVEGKIAHYTLSKTTEGYQITCLEPEDSDIEQVTLSKDEEFAIIMTDGSELEISSDVEMKREFSMSGEDCKLTIDSGCTLKFSSFEGMGTMVINGTVYLSSYTSSVYDELKIQNNGVLSADNIGITSMTNIASTETSVFQVSSSFVKENFDLDGIVKADADAAISSRGGTFVLEVNGVSRTFTSAVSGNAGDIILQDSNVSLSGVSDRYFGQDFDFTISTADGYDGTPHLEYLGYGYADYVEEKPYGIGDYYVKAVAPATEKFKASESDPVSFNYSFLPLSECKVLDSGKYLEISGLSNGIYAKDSITIKPHEDFYVKTSDGDSEFADSITLTHDDIYMEDGEGGYFYNSDFSFYLKRKSDDAQTDMYEASNEKFLPELSDVVFDLEDPVIRGIYIDGEEASISEGNEIFAENVKFSVYDENLNKVVVNDTVYNEDNEGIVSGMADISIDSAFGEKKSVSVKAVDLSGREVSLNFALRYPLVTPTATVTVSDINEGEEIVPVLTTSSDGKDDVVYEYKGVDDPDSSFSMTEPTAPGKYVIRANIPETDNYGAISCTDTFEIIEVPETPETPETPETPETPETPETPETPEIPVTPISPVNPVPPVIPEVPINTENKKTYFNADFIVKNIYVGGKITPLLVSDEEIPAGIKIEYKSQNLDDSTYSEAKPVNAGRYTARVTIPENENYLATVLTADFVISYLPAPENPYTLEGTIGKNGYYTSDVMVVALSGYSISLSPDGPFTKKINYNPDNHSFYLRRDSDGALTEKQLMIGNVKIDTVYPKISFSKGNLESGTSIFADELNFDVSDDNFKILYIDGVEYKLVDGKMPSLKLGEENQKTFKIVAEDEAGNTTEFVITMIAGWLEKKVIPAGKKVFLEANEDYSLGEGLWKISGDDTIYSGDMPIYVRESGYYEIQEYKAEQD
;
A
#
# COMPACT_ATOMS: atom_id res chain seq x y z
N MET A 1 7.89 62.79 -48.56
CA MET A 1 7.45 63.97 -49.35
C MET A 1 6.72 64.96 -48.45
N LYS A 2 7.06 66.26 -48.46
CA LYS A 2 6.29 67.31 -47.78
C LYS A 2 6.60 68.69 -48.40
N ASN A 3 5.58 69.31 -48.99
CA ASN A 3 5.37 70.75 -49.18
C ASN A 3 6.44 71.70 -49.79
N ILE A 4 6.00 72.36 -50.88
CA ILE A 4 5.97 73.84 -51.06
C ILE A 4 7.14 74.55 -51.81
N PHE A 5 6.90 74.70 -53.13
CA PHE A 5 6.74 75.97 -53.87
C PHE A 5 7.91 76.72 -54.58
N LYS A 6 7.60 77.01 -55.86
CA LYS A 6 7.69 78.32 -56.56
C LYS A 6 9.04 78.83 -57.12
N SER A 7 9.17 78.61 -58.43
CA SER A 7 9.30 79.68 -59.44
C SER A 7 10.68 80.39 -59.56
N LYS A 8 11.01 81.12 -60.65
CA LYS A 8 10.17 81.66 -61.74
C LYS A 8 11.01 81.93 -63.00
N ASN A 9 10.39 81.83 -64.17
CA ASN A 9 10.70 82.45 -65.47
C ASN A 9 12.18 82.80 -65.79
N LEU A 10 12.81 82.15 -66.77
CA LEU A 10 12.57 82.41 -68.20
C LEU A 10 12.77 83.90 -68.60
N LYS A 11 13.94 84.22 -69.14
CA LYS A 11 14.12 85.27 -70.16
C LYS A 11 15.11 84.81 -71.24
N LYS A 12 14.58 84.47 -72.43
CA LYS A 12 15.35 84.54 -73.67
C LYS A 12 15.60 86.02 -74.02
N PHE A 13 16.76 86.35 -74.59
CA PHE A 13 17.01 87.31 -75.69
C PHE A 13 18.55 87.44 -75.81
N THR A 14 19.25 86.77 -76.75
CA THR A 14 19.40 87.04 -78.20
C THR A 14 20.79 87.64 -78.48
N ALA A 15 21.57 86.94 -79.34
CA ALA A 15 22.77 87.30 -80.14
C ALA A 15 23.50 88.66 -79.93
N ALA A 16 24.82 88.79 -80.11
CA ALA A 16 25.70 88.09 -81.06
C ALA A 16 27.22 88.26 -80.77
N MET A 17 28.05 87.56 -81.56
CA MET A 17 29.48 87.80 -81.89
C MET A 17 30.57 87.74 -80.79
N LEU A 18 31.40 86.70 -80.90
CA LEU A 18 32.88 86.68 -80.85
C LEU A 18 33.64 87.66 -79.94
N ILE A 19 34.32 87.11 -78.93
CA ILE A 19 35.79 86.94 -78.88
C ILE A 19 36.12 86.00 -77.70
N PHE A 20 37.09 85.09 -77.85
CA PHE A 20 37.28 83.96 -76.93
C PHE A 20 38.66 84.02 -76.24
N SER A 21 38.71 84.46 -74.97
CA SER A 21 39.88 84.25 -74.09
C SER A 21 39.59 84.51 -72.60
N MET A 22 40.00 83.55 -71.77
CA MET A 22 40.33 83.63 -70.32
C MET A 22 39.57 84.58 -69.36
N VAL A 23 38.75 83.98 -68.46
CA VAL A 23 38.77 84.25 -67.00
C VAL A 23 38.59 82.91 -66.25
N PHE A 24 39.18 82.77 -65.06
CA PHE A 24 39.30 81.51 -64.29
C PHE A 24 38.46 81.51 -62.98
N CYS A 25 38.29 80.34 -62.35
CA CYS A 25 37.85 80.11 -60.94
C CYS A 25 36.42 80.58 -60.55
N ASN A 26 35.52 79.77 -59.96
CA ASN A 26 35.71 78.76 -58.91
C ASN A 26 34.50 77.80 -58.82
N ALA A 27 34.73 76.49 -58.66
CA ALA A 27 33.70 75.52 -58.28
C ALA A 27 34.29 74.21 -57.68
N ASN A 28 34.93 74.29 -56.51
CA ASN A 28 35.23 73.09 -55.72
C ASN A 28 33.99 72.67 -54.92
N PHE A 29 33.40 71.50 -55.18
CA PHE A 29 32.93 70.53 -54.17
C PHE A 29 32.24 69.30 -54.80
N MET A 30 33.03 68.32 -55.26
CA MET A 30 32.88 66.88 -55.00
C MET A 30 34.25 66.21 -55.24
N PRO A 31 34.65 65.18 -54.48
CA PRO A 31 35.97 64.56 -54.61
C PRO A 31 36.05 63.54 -55.76
N ASN A 32 37.24 63.41 -56.32
CA ASN A 32 37.80 62.28 -57.10
C ASN A 32 36.82 61.14 -57.46
N LYS A 33 36.02 61.31 -58.53
CA LYS A 33 35.10 60.26 -59.04
C LYS A 33 35.66 59.40 -60.19
N ILE A 34 36.70 59.89 -60.88
CA ILE A 34 37.48 59.17 -61.91
C ILE A 34 38.89 59.78 -61.87
N VAL A 35 39.94 58.96 -61.95
CA VAL A 35 41.35 59.42 -62.02
C VAL A 35 41.93 59.34 -63.44
N ALA A 36 41.44 58.42 -64.27
CA ALA A 36 41.68 58.38 -65.71
C ALA A 36 40.42 57.90 -66.45
N ALA A 37 40.03 58.63 -67.49
CA ALA A 37 39.10 58.21 -68.54
C ALA A 37 39.62 58.79 -69.87
N ALA A 38 39.60 57.98 -70.92
CA ALA A 38 39.97 58.41 -72.26
C ALA A 38 38.73 58.99 -72.95
N GLU A 39 38.92 60.01 -73.81
CA GLU A 39 37.91 60.33 -74.81
C GLU A 39 37.97 59.27 -75.93
N ASP A 40 36.82 58.98 -76.53
CA ASP A 40 36.60 57.89 -77.50
C ASP A 40 37.56 57.95 -78.72
N VAL A 41 38.37 56.90 -78.91
CA VAL A 41 39.32 56.75 -80.03
C VAL A 41 39.16 55.38 -80.67
N GLU A 42 38.77 55.36 -81.95
CA GLU A 42 38.67 54.14 -82.76
C GLU A 42 40.04 53.46 -82.95
N GLY A 43 40.33 52.40 -82.17
CA GLY A 43 41.33 51.38 -82.56
C GLY A 43 42.41 50.97 -81.54
N THR A 44 42.41 51.51 -80.31
CA THR A 44 43.39 51.17 -79.26
C THR A 44 42.74 50.46 -78.07
N GLY A 45 43.30 49.33 -77.64
CA GLY A 45 42.80 48.56 -76.48
C GLY A 45 43.24 49.15 -75.13
N GLY A 46 42.64 48.69 -74.04
CA GLY A 46 42.93 49.18 -72.68
C GLY A 46 41.78 49.02 -71.70
N VAL A 47 41.94 49.56 -70.48
CA VAL A 47 40.84 49.69 -69.51
C VAL A 47 40.12 51.01 -69.75
N TYR A 48 38.82 50.96 -70.04
CA TYR A 48 37.95 52.14 -70.10
C TYR A 48 37.04 52.19 -68.86
N ALA A 49 36.79 53.39 -68.33
CA ALA A 49 35.91 53.58 -67.18
C ALA A 49 35.06 54.86 -67.31
N GLU A 50 33.75 54.73 -67.16
CA GLU A 50 32.79 55.84 -67.27
C GLU A 50 31.78 55.87 -66.13
N LEU A 51 31.19 57.04 -65.87
CA LEU A 51 30.16 57.22 -64.85
C LEU A 51 28.76 57.08 -65.46
N VAL A 52 28.09 55.95 -65.20
CA VAL A 52 26.79 55.62 -65.79
C VAL A 52 25.65 56.23 -64.97
N ASP A 53 24.86 57.10 -65.61
CA ASP A 53 23.70 57.81 -65.05
C ASP A 53 23.97 58.48 -63.67
N ASP A 54 25.16 59.07 -63.51
CA ASP A 54 25.70 59.63 -62.25
C ASP A 54 25.83 58.62 -61.07
N SER A 55 25.47 57.35 -61.28
CA SER A 55 25.03 56.43 -60.23
C SER A 55 26.01 55.30 -59.89
N TYR A 56 26.77 54.79 -60.86
CA TYR A 56 27.82 53.79 -60.68
C TYR A 56 28.91 53.95 -61.76
N VAL A 57 30.09 53.36 -61.58
CA VAL A 57 31.16 53.34 -62.58
C VAL A 57 31.07 52.07 -63.43
N GLY A 58 30.90 52.20 -64.74
CA GLY A 58 31.04 51.08 -65.67
C GLY A 58 32.50 50.96 -66.10
N VAL A 59 33.12 49.79 -65.93
CA VAL A 59 34.49 49.53 -66.38
C VAL A 59 34.49 48.48 -67.49
N THR A 60 34.97 48.85 -68.67
CA THR A 60 35.06 47.97 -69.84
C THR A 60 36.50 47.53 -70.06
N LEU A 61 36.72 46.21 -70.18
CA LEU A 61 38.02 45.61 -70.50
C LEU A 61 38.02 45.23 -71.99
N MET A 62 39.07 45.63 -72.73
CA MET A 62 39.11 45.57 -74.20
C MET A 62 40.41 44.97 -74.74
N THR A 63 40.31 44.14 -75.78
CA THR A 63 41.47 43.53 -76.44
C THR A 63 42.42 44.55 -77.07
N VAL A 64 43.72 44.25 -77.02
CA VAL A 64 44.79 45.12 -77.53
C VAL A 64 45.28 44.57 -78.88
N GLU A 65 45.05 45.33 -79.97
CA GLU A 65 45.37 44.94 -81.35
C GLU A 65 44.80 43.57 -81.83
N GLY A 66 43.75 43.06 -81.18
CA GLY A 66 43.23 41.71 -81.45
C GLY A 66 44.13 40.57 -80.90
N LYS A 67 44.99 40.89 -79.93
CA LYS A 67 45.64 39.93 -79.02
C LYS A 67 44.84 39.86 -77.72
N ILE A 68 44.98 38.75 -77.01
CA ILE A 68 44.42 38.58 -75.66
C ILE A 68 45.03 39.63 -74.73
N ALA A 69 44.20 40.29 -73.91
CA ALA A 69 44.64 41.34 -72.99
C ALA A 69 44.46 40.89 -71.52
N HIS A 70 45.55 40.85 -70.75
CA HIS A 70 45.54 40.36 -69.36
C HIS A 70 45.38 41.51 -68.35
N TYR A 71 44.41 41.39 -67.46
CA TYR A 71 44.09 42.35 -66.40
C TYR A 71 44.12 41.71 -65.01
N THR A 72 44.44 42.49 -64.00
CA THR A 72 44.32 42.11 -62.57
C THR A 72 43.41 43.10 -61.84
N LEU A 73 42.53 42.60 -60.97
CA LEU A 73 41.71 43.40 -60.05
C LEU A 73 42.11 43.07 -58.60
N SER A 74 42.65 44.08 -57.93
CA SER A 74 43.10 44.01 -56.54
C SER A 74 42.45 45.09 -55.65
N LYS A 75 42.37 44.83 -54.36
CA LYS A 75 41.84 45.73 -53.33
C LYS A 75 42.96 46.55 -52.71
N THR A 76 42.76 47.87 -52.63
CA THR A 76 43.74 48.82 -52.08
C THR A 76 43.24 49.43 -50.78
N THR A 77 44.05 50.30 -50.15
CA THR A 77 43.60 51.10 -48.99
C THR A 77 42.56 52.17 -49.34
N GLU A 78 42.40 52.50 -50.62
CA GLU A 78 41.50 53.57 -51.09
C GLU A 78 40.25 53.02 -51.82
N GLY A 79 40.29 51.76 -52.26
CA GLY A 79 39.16 51.07 -52.88
C GLY A 79 39.59 49.84 -53.67
N TYR A 80 39.36 49.84 -54.98
CA TYR A 80 39.73 48.77 -55.90
C TYR A 80 40.60 49.30 -57.04
N GLN A 81 41.45 48.45 -57.61
CA GLN A 81 42.41 48.82 -58.64
C GLN A 81 42.50 47.73 -59.71
N ILE A 82 42.18 48.11 -60.94
CA ILE A 82 42.21 47.27 -62.15
C ILE A 82 43.45 47.70 -62.95
N THR A 83 44.34 46.77 -63.25
CA THR A 83 45.63 47.03 -63.91
C THR A 83 45.85 46.11 -65.09
N CYS A 84 46.23 46.64 -66.26
CA CYS A 84 46.65 45.87 -67.42
C CYS A 84 48.10 45.39 -67.25
N LEU A 85 48.38 44.14 -67.62
CA LEU A 85 49.72 43.55 -67.52
C LEU A 85 50.56 43.66 -68.80
N GLU A 86 49.96 44.02 -69.94
CA GLU A 86 50.63 44.17 -71.24
C GLU A 86 50.44 45.60 -71.81
N PRO A 87 51.15 46.62 -71.28
CA PRO A 87 50.83 48.03 -71.50
C PRO A 87 51.40 48.65 -72.80
N GLU A 88 51.97 47.87 -73.73
CA GLU A 88 52.88 48.43 -74.76
C GLU A 88 52.26 49.41 -75.79
N ASP A 89 50.93 49.48 -75.91
CA ASP A 89 50.22 50.50 -76.72
C ASP A 89 48.78 50.80 -76.17
N SER A 90 48.67 51.28 -74.92
CA SER A 90 47.37 51.72 -74.32
C SER A 90 47.48 53.03 -73.52
N ASP A 91 46.51 53.95 -73.69
CA ASP A 91 46.50 55.25 -72.97
C ASP A 91 46.09 55.15 -71.48
N ILE A 92 45.54 54.02 -71.02
CA ILE A 92 45.19 53.77 -69.61
C ILE A 92 45.66 52.36 -69.19
N GLU A 93 46.82 52.32 -68.53
CA GLU A 93 47.39 51.10 -67.92
C GLU A 93 46.61 50.65 -66.68
N GLN A 94 45.94 51.57 -65.97
CA GLN A 94 45.35 51.31 -64.65
C GLN A 94 44.14 52.22 -64.36
N VAL A 95 43.06 51.62 -63.84
CA VAL A 95 41.90 52.32 -63.26
C VAL A 95 41.86 52.06 -61.75
N THR A 96 41.68 53.12 -60.97
CA THR A 96 41.46 53.02 -59.51
C THR A 96 40.07 53.56 -59.20
N LEU A 97 39.29 52.74 -58.49
CA LEU A 97 37.92 52.97 -58.06
C LEU A 97 37.90 53.25 -56.55
N SER A 98 37.10 54.20 -56.10
CA SER A 98 36.94 54.49 -54.67
C SER A 98 36.18 53.38 -53.95
N LYS A 99 36.55 53.09 -52.70
CA LYS A 99 35.84 52.15 -51.80
C LYS A 99 34.34 52.46 -51.64
N ASP A 100 33.95 53.72 -51.86
CA ASP A 100 32.60 54.24 -51.67
C ASP A 100 31.78 54.25 -52.99
N GLU A 101 32.39 53.82 -54.11
CA GLU A 101 31.75 53.75 -55.42
C GLU A 101 31.15 52.37 -55.69
N GLU A 102 29.95 52.37 -56.27
CA GLU A 102 29.40 51.17 -56.90
C GLU A 102 29.96 51.08 -58.32
N PHE A 103 30.33 49.88 -58.77
CA PHE A 103 30.89 49.67 -60.10
C PHE A 103 30.45 48.33 -60.71
N ALA A 104 30.38 48.32 -62.04
CA ALA A 104 30.14 47.15 -62.88
C ALA A 104 31.39 46.88 -63.73
N ILE A 105 31.57 45.63 -64.17
CA ILE A 105 32.66 45.24 -65.08
C ILE A 105 32.07 44.57 -66.31
N ILE A 106 32.53 44.96 -67.50
CA ILE A 106 32.19 44.35 -68.78
C ILE A 106 33.48 43.90 -69.46
N MET A 107 33.68 42.59 -69.55
CA MET A 107 34.79 42.00 -70.31
C MET A 107 34.35 41.83 -71.75
N THR A 108 35.08 42.42 -72.70
CA THR A 108 34.85 42.21 -74.14
C THR A 108 35.79 41.14 -74.71
N ASP A 109 35.41 40.58 -75.86
CA ASP A 109 36.01 39.36 -76.43
C ASP A 109 37.54 39.39 -76.49
N GLY A 110 38.15 38.32 -75.95
CA GLY A 110 39.60 38.15 -75.75
C GLY A 110 40.22 38.85 -74.54
N SER A 111 39.44 39.37 -73.59
CA SER A 111 39.97 39.92 -72.33
C SER A 111 40.12 38.83 -71.26
N GLU A 112 41.24 38.80 -70.52
CA GLU A 112 41.37 38.02 -69.29
C GLU A 112 41.39 38.90 -68.03
N LEU A 113 40.74 38.48 -66.95
CA LEU A 113 40.75 39.17 -65.66
C LEU A 113 41.08 38.22 -64.51
N GLU A 114 42.05 38.59 -63.68
CA GLU A 114 42.50 37.86 -62.49
C GLU A 114 42.09 38.61 -61.20
N ILE A 115 41.30 37.96 -60.35
CA ILE A 115 40.83 38.50 -59.06
C ILE A 115 41.75 38.00 -57.94
N SER A 116 42.68 38.85 -57.52
CA SER A 116 43.74 38.54 -56.55
C SER A 116 43.47 39.08 -55.13
N SER A 117 42.21 39.40 -54.81
CA SER A 117 41.76 39.82 -53.47
C SER A 117 40.23 39.78 -53.34
N ASP A 118 39.69 40.00 -52.13
CA ASP A 118 38.23 40.06 -51.91
C ASP A 118 37.56 41.29 -52.55
N VAL A 119 36.73 41.03 -53.57
CA VAL A 119 35.92 41.99 -54.32
C VAL A 119 34.43 41.79 -54.03
N GLU A 120 33.78 42.85 -53.53
CA GLU A 120 32.32 42.95 -53.49
C GLU A 120 31.86 44.12 -54.36
N MET A 121 31.21 43.78 -55.47
CA MET A 121 30.49 44.67 -56.37
C MET A 121 29.01 44.69 -56.01
N LYS A 122 28.35 45.84 -56.17
CA LYS A 122 26.90 46.00 -56.00
C LYS A 122 26.13 46.09 -57.32
N ARG A 123 26.84 45.89 -58.43
CA ARG A 123 26.32 45.93 -59.80
C ARG A 123 26.77 44.67 -60.54
N GLU A 124 26.47 44.65 -61.82
CA GLU A 124 26.65 43.53 -62.74
C GLU A 124 28.13 43.24 -63.06
N PHE A 125 28.39 41.97 -63.35
CA PHE A 125 29.62 41.51 -64.01
C PHE A 125 29.23 40.84 -65.34
N SER A 126 29.79 41.29 -66.46
CA SER A 126 29.45 40.79 -67.79
C SER A 126 30.67 40.32 -68.58
N MET A 127 30.48 39.32 -69.45
CA MET A 127 31.50 38.76 -70.35
C MET A 127 30.91 38.57 -71.75
N SER A 128 31.29 39.40 -72.73
CA SER A 128 30.60 39.53 -74.01
C SER A 128 31.28 38.83 -75.20
N GLY A 129 32.09 37.79 -74.97
CA GLY A 129 32.79 37.06 -76.02
C GLY A 129 33.36 35.71 -75.58
N GLU A 130 33.48 34.75 -76.50
CA GLU A 130 33.90 33.38 -76.21
C GLU A 130 35.34 33.27 -75.68
N ASP A 131 36.23 34.19 -76.07
CA ASP A 131 37.63 34.23 -75.62
C ASP A 131 37.82 35.06 -74.33
N CYS A 132 36.73 35.52 -73.68
CA CYS A 132 36.81 36.14 -72.35
C CYS A 132 37.18 35.10 -71.27
N LYS A 133 38.12 35.43 -70.37
CA LYS A 133 38.52 34.53 -69.27
C LYS A 133 38.64 35.23 -67.91
N LEU A 134 37.70 34.96 -67.01
CA LEU A 134 37.77 35.36 -65.60
C LEU A 134 38.48 34.27 -64.78
N THR A 135 39.39 34.67 -63.88
CA THR A 135 40.08 33.80 -62.91
C THR A 135 39.95 34.41 -61.52
N ILE A 136 39.59 33.60 -60.52
CA ILE A 136 39.51 34.01 -59.11
C ILE A 136 40.53 33.20 -58.31
N ASP A 137 41.45 33.89 -57.64
CA ASP A 137 42.56 33.26 -56.92
C ASP A 137 42.14 32.55 -55.64
N SER A 138 42.94 31.57 -55.23
CA SER A 138 42.67 30.81 -54.01
C SER A 138 42.73 31.70 -52.77
N GLY A 139 41.69 31.61 -51.94
CA GLY A 139 41.50 32.49 -50.78
C GLY A 139 40.93 33.87 -51.09
N CYS A 140 40.58 34.17 -52.35
CA CYS A 140 39.96 35.43 -52.75
C CYS A 140 38.46 35.26 -53.04
N THR A 141 37.65 36.25 -52.68
CA THR A 141 36.20 36.27 -52.90
C THR A 141 35.82 37.20 -54.05
N LEU A 142 34.90 36.78 -54.92
CA LEU A 142 34.19 37.66 -55.86
C LEU A 142 32.68 37.59 -55.62
N LYS A 143 32.02 38.75 -55.54
CA LYS A 143 30.58 38.89 -55.37
C LYS A 143 30.07 40.07 -56.19
N PHE A 144 28.92 39.92 -56.85
CA PHE A 144 28.25 40.93 -57.68
C PHE A 144 26.73 40.78 -57.57
N SER A 145 25.96 41.74 -58.11
CA SER A 145 24.47 41.67 -58.05
C SER A 145 23.86 40.73 -59.09
N SER A 146 24.53 40.58 -60.22
CA SER A 146 24.05 39.91 -61.43
C SER A 146 25.27 39.52 -62.28
N PHE A 147 25.10 38.47 -63.08
CA PHE A 147 26.09 38.03 -64.07
C PHE A 147 25.40 37.77 -65.41
N GLU A 148 25.92 38.34 -66.49
CA GLU A 148 25.46 38.05 -67.86
C GLU A 148 26.66 37.87 -68.80
N GLY A 149 26.97 36.62 -69.20
CA GLY A 149 28.09 36.42 -70.12
C GLY A 149 28.43 34.98 -70.52
N MET A 150 29.38 34.94 -71.45
CA MET A 150 29.97 33.76 -72.10
C MET A 150 31.49 33.73 -71.89
N GLY A 151 32.16 32.66 -72.33
CA GLY A 151 33.61 32.49 -72.19
C GLY A 151 33.99 31.53 -71.06
N THR A 152 35.09 31.80 -70.35
CA THR A 152 35.66 30.89 -69.34
C THR A 152 35.76 31.52 -67.95
N MET A 153 35.31 30.82 -66.90
CA MET A 153 35.43 31.27 -65.51
C MET A 153 36.16 30.22 -64.66
N VAL A 154 37.37 30.53 -64.19
CA VAL A 154 38.20 29.65 -63.35
C VAL A 154 38.09 30.07 -61.88
N ILE A 155 37.49 29.23 -61.05
CA ILE A 155 37.19 29.53 -59.63
C ILE A 155 38.16 28.75 -58.74
N ASN A 156 39.24 29.37 -58.26
CA ASN A 156 40.13 28.78 -57.23
C ASN A 156 39.82 29.32 -55.82
N GLY A 157 39.18 30.48 -55.74
CA GLY A 157 38.64 31.08 -54.51
C GLY A 157 37.14 30.84 -54.35
N THR A 158 36.40 31.90 -53.98
CA THR A 158 34.95 31.87 -53.77
C THR A 158 34.24 32.81 -54.73
N VAL A 159 33.18 32.36 -55.41
CA VAL A 159 32.29 33.19 -56.23
C VAL A 159 30.86 33.12 -55.72
N TYR A 160 30.22 34.28 -55.59
CA TYR A 160 28.80 34.42 -55.27
C TYR A 160 28.00 34.87 -56.49
N LEU A 161 27.11 34.00 -56.98
CA LEU A 161 26.10 34.29 -58.00
C LEU A 161 24.72 34.41 -57.33
N SER A 162 23.74 35.01 -58.00
CA SER A 162 22.33 34.88 -57.61
C SER A 162 21.73 33.54 -58.03
N SER A 163 22.04 33.10 -59.26
CA SER A 163 21.63 31.81 -59.81
C SER A 163 22.55 31.40 -60.95
N TYR A 164 22.81 30.10 -61.08
CA TYR A 164 23.49 29.51 -62.23
C TYR A 164 22.66 28.36 -62.81
N THR A 165 22.44 28.39 -64.13
CA THR A 165 21.92 27.23 -64.86
C THR A 165 22.72 27.06 -66.16
N SER A 166 23.34 25.89 -66.38
CA SER A 166 24.21 25.68 -67.56
C SER A 166 23.46 25.63 -68.91
N SER A 167 22.13 25.60 -68.90
CA SER A 167 21.29 25.81 -70.10
C SER A 167 20.71 27.23 -70.23
N VAL A 168 21.13 28.14 -69.36
CA VAL A 168 20.91 29.60 -69.47
C VAL A 168 22.22 30.31 -69.84
N TYR A 169 23.35 29.75 -69.41
CA TYR A 169 24.70 30.16 -69.78
C TYR A 169 25.40 29.03 -70.56
N ASP A 170 24.84 28.62 -71.71
CA ASP A 170 25.35 27.51 -72.53
C ASP A 170 26.63 27.86 -73.31
N GLU A 171 26.99 29.15 -73.38
CA GLU A 171 28.26 29.66 -73.92
C GLU A 171 29.31 29.94 -72.81
N LEU A 172 28.98 29.73 -71.52
CA LEU A 172 29.90 29.86 -70.39
C LEU A 172 30.50 28.50 -69.96
N LYS A 173 31.81 28.48 -69.72
CA LYS A 173 32.59 27.32 -69.26
C LYS A 173 33.17 27.62 -67.88
N ILE A 174 32.59 27.04 -66.83
CA ILE A 174 33.12 27.17 -65.46
C ILE A 174 34.15 26.04 -65.20
N GLN A 175 35.33 26.37 -64.71
CA GLN A 175 36.22 25.43 -64.04
C GLN A 175 36.19 25.74 -62.54
N ASN A 176 35.45 24.94 -61.77
CA ASN A 176 35.42 25.08 -60.32
C ASN A 176 36.53 24.25 -59.68
N ASN A 177 37.44 24.87 -58.93
CA ASN A 177 38.43 24.22 -58.06
C ASN A 177 38.23 24.63 -56.57
N GLY A 178 37.36 25.63 -56.30
CA GLY A 178 37.10 26.26 -55.01
C GLY A 178 35.60 26.27 -54.69
N VAL A 179 35.02 27.42 -54.32
CA VAL A 179 33.61 27.54 -53.90
C VAL A 179 32.78 28.31 -54.93
N LEU A 180 31.77 27.66 -55.49
CA LEU A 180 30.70 28.30 -56.27
C LEU A 180 29.44 28.36 -55.40
N SER A 181 29.03 29.55 -54.98
CA SER A 181 27.83 29.78 -54.15
C SER A 181 26.75 30.51 -54.94
N ALA A 182 25.51 30.02 -54.88
CA ALA A 182 24.33 30.68 -55.45
C ALA A 182 23.05 30.23 -54.74
N ASP A 183 21.94 30.95 -54.89
CA ASP A 183 20.67 30.45 -54.35
C ASP A 183 20.22 29.17 -55.09
N ASN A 184 20.47 29.12 -56.40
CA ASN A 184 20.08 28.02 -57.27
C ASN A 184 21.25 27.62 -58.19
N ILE A 185 21.58 26.32 -58.24
CA ILE A 185 22.62 25.76 -59.13
C ILE A 185 22.03 24.61 -59.96
N GLY A 186 21.90 24.81 -61.27
CA GLY A 186 21.39 23.84 -62.24
C GLY A 186 22.46 23.39 -63.25
N ILE A 187 22.95 22.17 -63.12
CA ILE A 187 23.95 21.58 -64.02
C ILE A 187 23.28 20.58 -64.96
N THR A 188 22.93 21.03 -66.16
CA THR A 188 22.30 20.24 -67.22
C THR A 188 23.31 19.54 -68.13
N SER A 189 24.58 19.98 -68.16
CA SER A 189 25.65 19.35 -68.94
C SER A 189 27.05 19.61 -68.35
N MET A 190 27.91 18.60 -68.38
CA MET A 190 29.35 18.70 -68.05
C MET A 190 30.19 19.35 -69.15
N THR A 191 29.61 19.76 -70.28
CA THR A 191 30.30 20.58 -71.31
C THR A 191 30.63 21.99 -70.82
N ASN A 192 29.90 22.46 -69.80
CA ASN A 192 29.90 23.84 -69.33
C ASN A 192 30.41 23.96 -67.89
N ILE A 193 30.64 22.85 -67.20
CA ILE A 193 31.29 22.86 -65.90
C ILE A 193 32.27 21.69 -65.76
N ALA A 194 33.52 22.03 -65.44
CA ALA A 194 34.52 21.12 -64.92
C ALA A 194 34.65 21.34 -63.41
N SER A 195 34.82 20.26 -62.66
CA SER A 195 35.04 20.30 -61.21
C SER A 195 36.08 19.27 -60.78
N THR A 196 36.37 19.25 -59.48
CA THR A 196 37.46 18.48 -58.86
C THR A 196 37.05 18.03 -57.46
N GLU A 197 37.78 17.12 -56.85
CA GLU A 197 37.51 16.65 -55.47
C GLU A 197 37.50 17.79 -54.42
N THR A 198 38.15 18.93 -54.68
CA THR A 198 38.15 20.12 -53.79
C THR A 198 37.03 21.11 -54.06
N SER A 199 36.24 20.91 -55.12
CA SER A 199 35.17 21.83 -55.51
C SER A 199 34.00 21.79 -54.53
N VAL A 200 33.46 22.95 -54.21
CA VAL A 200 32.25 23.13 -53.40
C VAL A 200 31.19 23.85 -54.23
N PHE A 201 29.97 23.34 -54.18
CA PHE A 201 28.77 23.96 -54.73
C PHE A 201 27.83 24.29 -53.57
N GLN A 202 27.77 25.56 -53.16
CA GLN A 202 26.99 25.98 -52.00
C GLN A 202 25.62 26.55 -52.43
N VAL A 203 24.54 25.95 -51.95
CA VAL A 203 23.15 26.34 -52.31
C VAL A 203 22.27 26.66 -51.10
N SER A 204 21.42 27.68 -51.24
CA SER A 204 20.38 28.02 -50.26
C SER A 204 19.00 27.47 -50.62
N SER A 205 18.66 27.44 -51.92
CA SER A 205 17.28 27.21 -52.38
C SER A 205 17.13 25.96 -53.24
N SER A 206 18.03 25.73 -54.21
CA SER A 206 18.00 24.47 -54.99
C SER A 206 19.31 24.06 -55.64
N PHE A 207 19.48 22.74 -55.79
CA PHE A 207 20.52 22.13 -56.62
C PHE A 207 19.91 21.09 -57.56
N VAL A 208 20.12 21.25 -58.86
CA VAL A 208 19.61 20.36 -59.91
C VAL A 208 20.75 19.84 -60.76
N LYS A 209 20.83 18.52 -60.99
CA LYS A 209 21.75 17.96 -61.99
C LYS A 209 21.18 16.79 -62.79
N GLU A 210 21.67 16.64 -64.02
CA GLU A 210 21.39 15.49 -64.88
C GLU A 210 22.24 14.26 -64.51
N ASN A 211 22.09 13.18 -65.30
CA ASN A 211 22.69 11.87 -65.03
C ASN A 211 24.16 11.78 -65.49
N PHE A 212 25.06 12.33 -64.69
CA PHE A 212 26.53 12.28 -64.84
C PHE A 212 27.22 12.33 -63.47
N ASP A 213 28.49 11.95 -63.39
CA ASP A 213 29.30 12.12 -62.17
C ASP A 213 29.76 13.59 -62.02
N LEU A 214 29.73 14.11 -60.79
CA LEU A 214 30.15 15.46 -60.42
C LEU A 214 31.16 15.37 -59.27
N ASP A 215 32.41 15.74 -59.56
CA ASP A 215 33.47 15.79 -58.55
C ASP A 215 33.28 17.00 -57.63
N GLY A 216 33.44 16.78 -56.32
CA GLY A 216 33.27 17.80 -55.28
C GLY A 216 32.06 17.58 -54.36
N ILE A 217 31.75 18.60 -53.55
CA ILE A 217 30.72 18.57 -52.50
C ILE A 217 29.65 19.63 -52.77
N VAL A 218 28.39 19.20 -52.87
CA VAL A 218 27.23 20.09 -52.81
C VAL A 218 26.92 20.37 -51.35
N LYS A 219 27.21 21.57 -50.85
CA LYS A 219 26.80 22.02 -49.50
C LYS A 219 25.44 22.71 -49.62
N ALA A 220 24.45 22.26 -48.85
CA ALA A 220 23.09 22.74 -48.96
C ALA A 220 22.49 23.10 -47.60
N ASP A 221 21.67 24.15 -47.57
CA ASP A 221 20.75 24.41 -46.46
C ASP A 221 19.68 23.29 -46.39
N ALA A 222 19.17 22.98 -45.20
CA ALA A 222 18.42 21.74 -44.97
C ALA A 222 17.07 21.66 -45.72
N ASP A 223 16.46 22.81 -46.03
CA ASP A 223 15.23 22.96 -46.81
C ASP A 223 15.48 23.16 -48.32
N ALA A 224 16.75 23.26 -48.76
CA ALA A 224 17.08 23.41 -50.17
C ALA A 224 16.62 22.19 -51.00
N ALA A 225 16.00 22.44 -52.15
CA ALA A 225 15.46 21.41 -53.03
C ALA A 225 16.58 20.77 -53.88
N ILE A 226 16.90 19.51 -53.61
CA ILE A 226 17.87 18.72 -54.36
C ILE A 226 17.14 17.88 -55.42
N SER A 227 17.68 17.83 -56.65
CA SER A 227 17.23 16.91 -57.68
C SER A 227 18.38 16.42 -58.55
N SER A 228 18.62 15.11 -58.57
CA SER A 228 19.65 14.46 -59.41
C SER A 228 19.01 13.33 -60.21
N ARG A 229 19.30 13.24 -61.51
CA ARG A 229 18.83 12.11 -62.36
C ARG A 229 19.70 10.85 -62.30
N GLY A 230 20.77 10.85 -61.51
CA GLY A 230 21.71 9.74 -61.36
C GLY A 230 23.17 10.17 -61.47
N GLY A 231 24.10 9.23 -61.38
CA GLY A 231 25.54 9.51 -61.33
C GLY A 231 25.99 10.02 -59.95
N THR A 232 27.30 10.04 -59.75
CA THR A 232 27.96 10.25 -58.45
C THR A 232 28.00 11.73 -58.06
N PHE A 233 27.67 12.06 -56.82
CA PHE A 233 28.01 13.35 -56.18
C PHE A 233 28.00 13.20 -54.65
N VAL A 234 28.64 14.12 -53.92
CA VAL A 234 28.49 14.24 -52.47
C VAL A 234 27.53 15.38 -52.14
N LEU A 235 26.53 15.11 -51.31
CA LEU A 235 25.70 16.14 -50.66
C LEU A 235 26.19 16.30 -49.21
N GLU A 236 26.22 17.52 -48.70
CA GLU A 236 26.51 17.85 -47.32
C GLU A 236 25.49 18.85 -46.77
N VAL A 237 24.96 18.57 -45.57
CA VAL A 237 24.06 19.44 -44.82
C VAL A 237 24.49 19.39 -43.35
N ASN A 238 24.60 20.54 -42.68
CA ASN A 238 24.98 20.64 -41.27
C ASN A 238 26.25 19.83 -40.88
N GLY A 239 27.21 19.70 -41.80
CA GLY A 239 28.47 18.95 -41.59
C GLY A 239 28.36 17.42 -41.77
N VAL A 240 27.17 16.86 -42.00
CA VAL A 240 27.00 15.47 -42.42
C VAL A 240 27.09 15.39 -43.94
N SER A 241 27.98 14.54 -44.46
CA SER A 241 28.16 14.31 -45.90
C SER A 241 27.74 12.89 -46.30
N ARG A 242 27.06 12.74 -47.45
CA ARG A 242 26.66 11.45 -48.02
C ARG A 242 26.87 11.43 -49.54
N THR A 243 27.50 10.38 -50.05
CA THR A 243 27.65 10.13 -51.49
C THR A 243 26.39 9.49 -52.06
N PHE A 244 25.90 10.02 -53.18
CA PHE A 244 24.77 9.48 -53.94
C PHE A 244 25.26 9.08 -55.34
N THR A 245 24.89 7.89 -55.80
CA THR A 245 25.24 7.35 -57.15
C THR A 245 24.02 7.11 -58.04
N SER A 246 22.83 7.43 -57.53
CA SER A 246 21.52 7.12 -58.12
C SER A 246 20.63 8.36 -58.12
N ALA A 247 19.52 8.32 -58.84
CA ALA A 247 18.57 9.42 -58.87
C ALA A 247 18.00 9.69 -57.45
N VAL A 248 17.89 10.96 -57.08
CA VAL A 248 17.40 11.41 -55.77
C VAL A 248 16.69 12.76 -55.94
N SER A 249 15.58 12.98 -55.23
CA SER A 249 14.83 14.24 -55.29
C SER A 249 14.08 14.49 -53.97
N GLY A 250 14.11 15.72 -53.47
CA GLY A 250 13.53 16.10 -52.17
C GLY A 250 14.31 17.23 -51.49
N ASN A 251 13.99 17.54 -50.24
CA ASN A 251 14.74 18.52 -49.45
C ASN A 251 16.09 17.93 -49.01
N ALA A 252 17.14 18.74 -48.94
CA ALA A 252 18.50 18.26 -48.64
C ALA A 252 18.58 17.53 -47.29
N GLY A 253 17.96 18.09 -46.25
CA GLY A 253 17.85 17.48 -44.92
C GLY A 253 17.08 16.16 -44.93
N ASP A 254 15.98 16.07 -45.69
CA ASP A 254 15.17 14.85 -45.79
C ASP A 254 15.90 13.68 -46.46
N ILE A 255 16.82 14.01 -47.38
CA ILE A 255 17.63 13.08 -48.17
C ILE A 255 18.82 12.52 -47.38
N ILE A 256 19.36 13.29 -46.43
CA ILE A 256 20.64 13.00 -45.78
C ILE A 256 20.50 12.57 -44.31
N LEU A 257 19.57 13.17 -43.56
CA LEU A 257 19.33 12.83 -42.15
C LEU A 257 18.62 11.49 -42.05
N GLN A 258 18.98 10.71 -41.03
CA GLN A 258 18.39 9.41 -40.75
C GLN A 258 17.17 9.55 -39.84
N ASP A 259 16.20 8.64 -39.96
CA ASP A 259 15.07 8.62 -39.03
C ASP A 259 15.55 8.06 -37.68
N SER A 260 15.25 8.75 -36.57
CA SER A 260 15.66 8.33 -35.22
C SER A 260 14.90 7.10 -34.71
N ASN A 261 13.82 6.70 -35.40
CA ASN A 261 13.03 5.49 -35.14
C ASN A 261 12.69 5.29 -33.65
N VAL A 262 12.26 6.36 -32.97
CA VAL A 262 11.92 6.26 -31.55
C VAL A 262 10.71 5.35 -31.35
N SER A 263 10.78 4.51 -30.33
CA SER A 263 9.73 3.57 -29.96
C SER A 263 9.67 3.44 -28.44
N LEU A 264 8.47 3.21 -27.93
CA LEU A 264 8.17 3.10 -26.50
C LEU A 264 7.65 1.70 -26.18
N SER A 265 8.15 1.10 -25.10
CA SER A 265 7.80 -0.26 -24.68
C SER A 265 7.87 -0.42 -23.16
N GLY A 266 7.30 -1.50 -22.62
CA GLY A 266 7.23 -1.73 -21.17
C GLY A 266 6.19 -0.87 -20.43
N VAL A 267 5.41 -0.06 -21.15
CA VAL A 267 4.26 0.68 -20.61
C VAL A 267 3.19 -0.31 -20.16
N SER A 268 2.81 -0.19 -18.90
CA SER A 268 1.72 -0.91 -18.26
C SER A 268 1.30 -0.13 -17.01
N ASP A 269 0.13 -0.46 -16.45
CA ASP A 269 -0.45 0.24 -15.31
C ASP A 269 0.47 0.24 -14.08
N ARG A 270 0.35 1.26 -13.24
CA ARG A 270 1.21 1.51 -12.08
C ARG A 270 0.39 1.84 -10.83
N TYR A 271 0.95 1.50 -9.68
CA TYR A 271 0.39 1.84 -8.39
C TYR A 271 1.12 3.01 -7.74
N PHE A 272 0.37 3.87 -7.07
CA PHE A 272 0.88 5.03 -6.33
C PHE A 272 2.01 4.61 -5.39
N GLY A 273 3.10 5.37 -5.37
CA GLY A 273 4.29 5.06 -4.59
C GLY A 273 5.32 4.16 -5.26
N GLN A 274 4.97 3.41 -6.32
CA GLN A 274 5.96 2.76 -7.19
C GLN A 274 6.78 3.84 -7.91
N ASP A 275 8.11 3.73 -7.92
CA ASP A 275 8.89 4.38 -8.97
C ASP A 275 8.76 3.59 -10.28
N PHE A 276 8.54 4.29 -11.38
CA PHE A 276 8.33 3.67 -12.69
C PHE A 276 9.05 4.43 -13.79
N ASP A 277 9.61 3.66 -14.73
CA ASP A 277 10.19 4.16 -15.97
C ASP A 277 9.74 3.24 -17.12
N PHE A 278 9.87 3.71 -18.36
CA PHE A 278 9.42 2.99 -19.55
C PHE A 278 10.53 2.91 -20.60
N THR A 279 10.66 1.77 -21.27
CA THR A 279 11.79 1.47 -22.15
C THR A 279 11.64 2.18 -23.49
N ILE A 280 12.36 3.29 -23.65
CA ILE A 280 12.61 3.92 -24.95
C ILE A 280 13.61 3.06 -25.76
N SER A 281 13.43 3.02 -27.07
CA SER A 281 14.43 2.52 -28.03
C SER A 281 14.51 3.44 -29.24
N THR A 282 15.71 3.59 -29.82
CA THR A 282 16.02 4.46 -30.96
C THR A 282 16.87 3.71 -32.00
N ALA A 283 17.07 4.31 -33.18
CA ALA A 283 17.94 3.78 -34.23
C ALA A 283 19.40 3.56 -33.77
N ASP A 284 20.05 2.53 -34.32
CA ASP A 284 21.47 2.24 -34.08
C ASP A 284 22.35 3.46 -34.39
N GLY A 285 23.08 3.94 -33.38
CA GLY A 285 23.97 5.09 -33.50
C GLY A 285 23.29 6.46 -33.41
N TYR A 286 22.03 6.53 -32.97
CA TYR A 286 21.40 7.79 -32.54
C TYR A 286 22.25 8.50 -31.48
N ASP A 287 22.45 9.81 -31.65
CA ASP A 287 23.44 10.62 -30.91
C ASP A 287 22.82 11.75 -30.08
N GLY A 288 21.49 11.74 -29.91
CA GLY A 288 20.77 12.60 -28.97
C GLY A 288 20.45 11.89 -27.65
N THR A 289 19.82 12.61 -26.72
CA THR A 289 19.22 12.03 -25.51
C THR A 289 17.71 11.99 -25.72
N PRO A 290 17.07 10.81 -25.78
CA PRO A 290 15.62 10.71 -25.84
C PRO A 290 15.01 10.77 -24.42
N HIS A 291 13.77 11.22 -24.33
CA HIS A 291 13.05 11.40 -23.06
C HIS A 291 11.60 10.92 -23.15
N LEU A 292 10.92 10.84 -22.01
CA LEU A 292 9.48 10.57 -21.93
C LEU A 292 8.73 11.87 -21.73
N GLU A 293 7.55 11.99 -22.34
CA GLU A 293 6.60 13.05 -22.02
C GLU A 293 5.23 12.46 -21.69
N TYR A 294 4.59 13.02 -20.67
CA TYR A 294 3.33 12.56 -20.07
C TYR A 294 2.19 13.58 -20.28
N LEU A 295 0.97 13.09 -20.47
CA LEU A 295 -0.25 13.89 -20.57
C LEU A 295 -1.33 13.27 -19.66
N GLY A 296 -1.79 14.03 -18.68
CA GLY A 296 -2.92 13.64 -17.82
C GLY A 296 -4.28 13.87 -18.47
N TYR A 297 -5.26 13.00 -18.17
CA TYR A 297 -6.61 13.14 -18.69
C TYR A 297 -7.24 14.50 -18.37
N GLY A 298 -7.56 15.29 -19.40
CA GLY A 298 -8.16 16.62 -19.29
C GLY A 298 -7.16 17.79 -19.32
N TYR A 299 -5.86 17.54 -19.37
CA TYR A 299 -4.83 18.55 -19.65
C TYR A 299 -4.65 18.74 -21.17
N ALA A 300 -3.98 19.82 -21.58
CA ALA A 300 -3.81 20.19 -23.00
C ALA A 300 -2.43 19.81 -23.57
N ASP A 301 -1.40 19.84 -22.74
CA ASP A 301 0.01 19.80 -23.15
C ASP A 301 0.75 18.63 -22.49
N TYR A 302 1.73 18.06 -23.20
CA TYR A 302 2.63 17.03 -22.69
C TYR A 302 3.78 17.67 -21.88
N VAL A 303 4.25 17.01 -20.82
CA VAL A 303 5.33 17.48 -19.92
C VAL A 303 6.32 16.38 -19.56
N GLU A 304 7.56 16.74 -19.21
CA GLU A 304 8.60 15.76 -18.81
C GLU A 304 8.42 15.23 -17.37
N GLU A 305 7.73 15.97 -16.50
CA GLU A 305 7.48 15.55 -15.12
C GLU A 305 6.58 14.30 -15.03
N LYS A 306 7.04 13.29 -14.27
CA LYS A 306 6.24 12.07 -14.00
C LYS A 306 4.90 12.42 -13.31
N PRO A 307 3.81 11.71 -13.63
CA PRO A 307 2.54 11.81 -12.91
C PRO A 307 2.68 11.65 -11.39
N TYR A 308 2.16 12.63 -10.64
CA TYR A 308 2.12 12.58 -9.17
C TYR A 308 0.76 12.11 -8.63
N GLY A 309 -0.34 12.55 -9.23
CA GLY A 309 -1.70 12.23 -8.80
C GLY A 309 -2.28 10.99 -9.48
N ILE A 310 -3.29 10.38 -8.85
CA ILE A 310 -4.08 9.27 -9.40
C ILE A 310 -4.81 9.71 -10.68
N GLY A 311 -4.84 8.85 -11.70
CA GLY A 311 -5.62 9.08 -12.92
C GLY A 311 -5.22 8.21 -14.11
N ASP A 312 -5.89 8.45 -15.25
CA ASP A 312 -5.48 7.92 -16.54
C ASP A 312 -4.51 8.87 -17.24
N TYR A 313 -3.41 8.32 -17.75
CA TYR A 313 -2.31 9.07 -18.36
C TYR A 313 -1.94 8.50 -19.74
N TYR A 314 -1.50 9.38 -20.62
CA TYR A 314 -0.79 9.00 -21.84
C TYR A 314 0.69 9.30 -21.67
N VAL A 315 1.55 8.46 -22.24
CA VAL A 315 3.00 8.65 -22.31
C VAL A 315 3.50 8.38 -23.73
N LYS A 316 4.44 9.19 -24.19
CA LYS A 316 5.16 8.99 -25.46
C LYS A 316 6.67 9.10 -25.22
N ALA A 317 7.45 8.46 -26.08
CA ALA A 317 8.88 8.69 -26.14
C ALA A 317 9.19 9.74 -27.22
N VAL A 318 10.11 10.65 -26.92
CA VAL A 318 10.54 11.72 -27.83
C VAL A 318 12.04 11.58 -28.09
N ALA A 319 12.44 11.64 -29.35
CA ALA A 319 13.82 11.71 -29.80
C ALA A 319 14.04 13.06 -30.51
N PRO A 320 14.70 14.04 -29.87
CA PRO A 320 15.03 15.33 -30.48
C PRO A 320 15.86 15.21 -31.77
N ALA A 321 15.82 16.24 -32.61
CA ALA A 321 16.67 16.30 -33.81
C ALA A 321 18.16 16.48 -33.44
N THR A 322 19.04 15.90 -34.24
CA THR A 322 20.50 16.01 -34.11
C THR A 322 21.13 16.40 -35.46
N GLU A 323 22.46 16.55 -35.50
CA GLU A 323 23.19 16.72 -36.77
C GLU A 323 22.97 15.57 -37.76
N LYS A 324 22.68 14.35 -37.27
CA LYS A 324 22.60 13.12 -38.06
C LYS A 324 21.18 12.55 -38.18
N PHE A 325 20.29 12.88 -37.25
CA PHE A 325 18.96 12.28 -37.15
C PHE A 325 17.85 13.32 -37.10
N LYS A 326 16.73 13.00 -37.77
CA LYS A 326 15.48 13.76 -37.67
C LYS A 326 14.87 13.59 -36.28
N ALA A 327 14.11 14.58 -35.81
CA ALA A 327 13.25 14.40 -34.65
C ALA A 327 12.18 13.33 -34.93
N SER A 328 11.84 12.53 -33.93
CA SER A 328 10.65 11.66 -33.98
C SER A 328 10.01 11.51 -32.60
N GLU A 329 8.74 11.11 -32.61
CA GLU A 329 7.94 10.83 -31.42
C GLU A 329 7.28 9.45 -31.61
N SER A 330 7.08 8.69 -30.53
CA SER A 330 6.31 7.45 -30.58
C SER A 330 4.80 7.74 -30.60
N ASP A 331 4.00 6.80 -31.07
CA ASP A 331 2.57 6.79 -30.75
C ASP A 331 2.39 6.87 -29.21
N PRO A 332 1.48 7.72 -28.69
CA PRO A 332 1.19 7.77 -27.27
C PRO A 332 0.50 6.50 -26.76
N VAL A 333 0.99 5.95 -25.66
CA VAL A 333 0.45 4.76 -25.00
C VAL A 333 -0.25 5.18 -23.70
N SER A 334 -1.48 4.71 -23.50
CA SER A 334 -2.22 4.94 -22.26
C SER A 334 -1.80 3.96 -21.16
N PHE A 335 -1.69 4.44 -19.92
CA PHE A 335 -1.62 3.62 -18.71
C PHE A 335 -2.45 4.25 -17.59
N ASN A 336 -2.95 3.42 -16.69
CA ASN A 336 -3.61 3.87 -15.47
C ASN A 336 -2.58 3.98 -14.33
N TYR A 337 -2.67 5.05 -13.54
CA TYR A 337 -1.92 5.24 -12.30
C TYR A 337 -2.91 5.33 -11.14
N SER A 338 -3.05 4.24 -10.37
CA SER A 338 -4.08 4.06 -9.34
C SER A 338 -3.49 3.75 -7.96
N PHE A 339 -4.30 3.78 -6.91
CA PHE A 339 -3.93 3.15 -5.65
C PHE A 339 -3.95 1.62 -5.78
N LEU A 340 -3.10 0.94 -5.01
CA LEU A 340 -3.12 -0.50 -4.88
C LEU A 340 -4.47 -0.96 -4.30
N PRO A 341 -5.26 -1.78 -5.01
CA PRO A 341 -6.55 -2.24 -4.49
C PRO A 341 -6.35 -3.28 -3.39
N LEU A 342 -7.25 -3.31 -2.39
CA LEU A 342 -7.21 -4.31 -1.31
C LEU A 342 -7.22 -5.75 -1.83
N SER A 343 -7.80 -6.03 -3.00
CA SER A 343 -7.76 -7.34 -3.65
C SER A 343 -6.37 -7.83 -4.06
N GLU A 344 -5.36 -6.95 -4.10
CA GLU A 344 -3.93 -7.31 -4.25
C GLU A 344 -3.15 -7.25 -2.93
N CYS A 345 -3.78 -6.79 -1.84
CA CYS A 345 -3.20 -6.84 -0.51
C CYS A 345 -3.34 -8.26 0.05
N LYS A 346 -2.34 -8.72 0.81
CA LYS A 346 -2.46 -10.03 1.49
C LYS A 346 -3.29 -9.89 2.75
N VAL A 347 -4.23 -10.82 2.90
CA VAL A 347 -5.06 -11.00 4.11
C VAL A 347 -4.30 -11.89 5.09
N LEU A 348 -4.43 -11.62 6.38
CA LEU A 348 -3.91 -12.44 7.48
C LEU A 348 -4.79 -13.68 7.72
N ASP A 349 -4.30 -14.67 8.49
CA ASP A 349 -5.06 -15.88 8.85
C ASP A 349 -6.38 -15.57 9.61
N SER A 350 -6.51 -14.37 10.17
CA SER A 350 -7.73 -13.83 10.80
C SER A 350 -8.83 -13.44 9.80
N GLY A 351 -8.54 -13.41 8.50
CA GLY A 351 -9.45 -12.86 7.47
C GLY A 351 -9.48 -11.33 7.40
N LYS A 352 -8.58 -10.64 8.12
CA LYS A 352 -8.43 -9.17 8.14
C LYS A 352 -7.13 -8.75 7.43
N TYR A 353 -7.01 -7.49 7.02
CA TYR A 353 -5.74 -6.94 6.48
C TYR A 353 -4.75 -6.54 7.60
N LEU A 354 -5.25 -6.22 8.79
CA LEU A 354 -4.50 -5.89 9.99
C LEU A 354 -4.89 -6.77 11.18
N GLU A 355 -3.93 -7.10 12.05
CA GLU A 355 -4.14 -7.70 13.37
C GLU A 355 -3.96 -6.65 14.47
N ILE A 356 -4.71 -6.80 15.57
CA ILE A 356 -4.51 -6.09 16.83
C ILE A 356 -3.84 -7.04 17.81
N SER A 357 -2.86 -6.53 18.57
CA SER A 357 -2.16 -7.24 19.63
C SER A 357 -1.97 -6.33 20.85
N GLY A 358 -1.71 -6.92 22.03
CA GLY A 358 -1.68 -6.19 23.31
C GLY A 358 -3.01 -6.20 24.09
N LEU A 359 -4.04 -6.88 23.55
CA LEU A 359 -5.34 -7.05 24.20
C LEU A 359 -5.35 -8.22 25.21
N SER A 360 -5.99 -7.98 26.35
CA SER A 360 -6.34 -8.93 27.40
C SER A 360 -7.86 -9.14 27.44
N ASN A 361 -8.30 -10.34 27.86
CA ASN A 361 -9.71 -10.70 28.01
C ASN A 361 -10.61 -10.30 26.81
N GLY A 362 -10.07 -10.41 25.59
CA GLY A 362 -10.74 -10.04 24.34
C GLY A 362 -10.45 -8.60 23.89
N ILE A 363 -10.82 -7.61 24.71
CA ILE A 363 -10.92 -6.20 24.28
C ILE A 363 -10.17 -5.18 25.14
N TYR A 364 -9.54 -5.57 26.25
CA TYR A 364 -8.96 -4.63 27.21
C TYR A 364 -7.47 -4.38 26.94
N ALA A 365 -7.04 -3.14 26.92
CA ALA A 365 -5.66 -2.71 26.71
C ALA A 365 -5.15 -1.90 27.90
N LYS A 366 -3.88 -2.08 28.30
CA LYS A 366 -3.30 -1.36 29.45
C LYS A 366 -3.03 0.11 29.15
N ASP A 367 -2.07 0.35 28.27
CA ASP A 367 -1.62 1.70 27.90
C ASP A 367 -1.66 1.89 26.37
N SER A 368 -1.55 0.77 25.63
CA SER A 368 -1.44 0.76 24.18
C SER A 368 -1.80 -0.61 23.59
N ILE A 369 -2.16 -0.60 22.32
CA ILE A 369 -2.28 -1.77 21.43
C ILE A 369 -1.25 -1.66 20.31
N THR A 370 -0.90 -2.78 19.67
CA THR A 370 -0.04 -2.80 18.48
C THR A 370 -0.78 -3.36 17.28
N ILE A 371 -0.87 -2.55 16.22
CA ILE A 371 -1.52 -2.84 14.94
C ILE A 371 -0.44 -3.28 13.94
N LYS A 372 -0.68 -4.37 13.21
CA LYS A 372 0.31 -4.96 12.30
C LYS A 372 -0.32 -5.56 11.03
N PRO A 373 0.28 -5.40 9.84
CA PRO A 373 -0.17 -6.02 8.60
C PRO A 373 0.47 -7.41 8.36
N HIS A 374 0.12 -8.03 7.23
CA HIS A 374 0.90 -9.14 6.66
C HIS A 374 2.35 -8.70 6.41
N GLU A 375 3.32 -9.60 6.63
CA GLU A 375 4.77 -9.34 6.57
C GLU A 375 5.32 -8.72 5.26
N ASP A 376 4.53 -8.71 4.19
CA ASP A 376 4.87 -8.13 2.88
C ASP A 376 4.47 -6.65 2.75
N PHE A 377 3.90 -6.06 3.81
CA PHE A 377 3.38 -4.70 3.83
C PHE A 377 3.89 -3.93 5.04
N TYR A 378 4.03 -2.62 4.90
CA TYR A 378 4.09 -1.67 6.00
C TYR A 378 2.72 -1.05 6.23
N VAL A 379 2.45 -0.55 7.44
CA VAL A 379 1.24 0.20 7.82
C VAL A 379 1.60 1.61 8.31
N LYS A 380 0.69 2.56 8.15
CA LYS A 380 0.67 3.85 8.88
C LYS A 380 -0.77 4.32 9.11
N THR A 381 -0.97 5.31 9.98
CA THR A 381 -2.28 5.95 10.19
C THR A 381 -2.56 7.04 9.13
N SER A 382 -3.76 7.61 9.17
CA SER A 382 -4.13 8.80 8.41
C SER A 382 -3.55 10.10 8.95
N ASP A 383 -2.91 10.10 10.13
CA ASP A 383 -2.23 11.29 10.64
C ASP A 383 -1.01 11.64 9.76
N GLY A 384 -0.83 12.94 9.54
CA GLY A 384 0.08 13.50 8.53
C GLY A 384 1.56 13.28 8.84
N ASP A 385 1.92 13.21 10.12
CA ASP A 385 3.29 13.02 10.59
C ASP A 385 3.68 11.54 10.73
N SER A 386 2.80 10.59 10.38
CA SER A 386 3.05 9.14 10.49
C SER A 386 3.86 8.57 9.31
N GLU A 387 4.96 7.85 9.61
CA GLU A 387 5.75 7.08 8.65
C GLU A 387 5.26 5.61 8.52
N PHE A 388 5.55 4.98 7.38
CA PHE A 388 5.25 3.56 7.14
C PHE A 388 6.18 2.63 7.94
N ALA A 389 5.62 1.80 8.82
CA ALA A 389 6.34 0.89 9.70
C ALA A 389 5.87 -0.58 9.59
N ASP A 390 6.66 -1.53 10.09
CA ASP A 390 6.31 -2.96 10.17
C ASP A 390 5.13 -3.24 11.12
N SER A 391 4.92 -2.35 12.09
CA SER A 391 3.81 -2.31 13.03
C SER A 391 3.75 -0.91 13.65
N ILE A 392 2.57 -0.47 14.03
CA ILE A 392 2.35 0.80 14.75
C ILE A 392 1.73 0.51 16.12
N THR A 393 2.13 1.28 17.12
CA THR A 393 1.57 1.21 18.47
C THR A 393 0.64 2.40 18.65
N LEU A 394 -0.57 2.15 19.13
CA LEU A 394 -1.62 3.16 19.36
C LEU A 394 -2.03 3.15 20.83
N THR A 395 -2.22 4.33 21.38
CA THR A 395 -2.74 4.60 22.72
C THR A 395 -4.22 5.00 22.66
N HIS A 396 -4.84 5.25 23.82
CA HIS A 396 -6.17 5.84 23.90
C HIS A 396 -6.28 7.14 23.08
N ASP A 397 -5.33 8.06 23.25
CA ASP A 397 -5.37 9.42 22.68
C ASP A 397 -5.13 9.45 21.15
N ASP A 398 -4.63 8.35 20.57
CA ASP A 398 -4.51 8.19 19.11
C ASP A 398 -5.87 7.82 18.47
N ILE A 399 -6.77 7.20 19.24
CA ILE A 399 -8.02 6.56 18.76
C ILE A 399 -9.27 7.34 19.20
N TYR A 400 -9.22 7.99 20.36
CA TYR A 400 -10.33 8.75 20.95
C TYR A 400 -10.01 10.24 21.01
N MET A 401 -11.01 11.08 20.75
CA MET A 401 -10.91 12.53 20.83
C MET A 401 -11.67 13.07 22.05
N GLU A 402 -11.11 14.08 22.71
CA GLU A 402 -11.76 14.78 23.83
C GLU A 402 -12.92 15.66 23.33
N ASP A 403 -14.07 15.62 24.00
CA ASP A 403 -15.28 16.40 23.65
C ASP A 403 -15.22 17.87 24.11
N GLY A 404 -14.24 18.21 24.96
CA GLY A 404 -14.05 19.55 25.55
C GLY A 404 -14.85 19.81 26.82
N GLU A 405 -15.68 18.87 27.27
CA GLU A 405 -16.28 18.84 28.62
C GLU A 405 -15.61 17.79 29.53
N GLY A 406 -14.65 17.02 29.00
CA GLY A 406 -13.84 16.02 29.70
C GLY A 406 -14.28 14.58 29.45
N GLY A 407 -15.19 14.37 28.49
CA GLY A 407 -15.51 13.05 27.94
C GLY A 407 -14.68 12.76 26.68
N TYR A 408 -14.70 11.50 26.26
CA TYR A 408 -14.00 11.04 25.06
C TYR A 408 -14.96 10.32 24.12
N PHE A 409 -14.71 10.44 22.81
CA PHE A 409 -15.48 9.77 21.77
C PHE A 409 -14.55 9.17 20.71
N TYR A 410 -14.94 8.00 20.18
CA TYR A 410 -14.16 7.30 19.15
C TYR A 410 -14.03 8.12 17.87
N ASN A 411 -12.82 8.20 17.32
CA ASN A 411 -12.54 8.91 16.08
C ASN A 411 -13.01 8.08 14.86
N SER A 412 -14.22 8.36 14.37
CA SER A 412 -14.80 7.71 13.18
C SER A 412 -13.93 7.81 11.93
N ASP A 413 -13.15 8.88 11.83
CA ASP A 413 -12.36 9.23 10.65
C ASP A 413 -10.94 8.63 10.73
N PHE A 414 -10.61 7.97 11.86
CA PHE A 414 -9.34 7.27 12.06
C PHE A 414 -9.19 6.16 11.01
N SER A 415 -8.08 6.21 10.28
CA SER A 415 -7.89 5.43 9.07
C SER A 415 -6.43 5.02 8.91
N PHE A 416 -6.15 4.14 7.96
CA PHE A 416 -4.83 3.59 7.70
C PHE A 416 -4.48 3.56 6.21
N TYR A 417 -3.18 3.41 5.93
CA TYR A 417 -2.65 3.06 4.61
C TYR A 417 -1.75 1.83 4.72
N LEU A 418 -1.71 1.00 3.67
CA LEU A 418 -0.71 -0.05 3.50
C LEU A 418 0.26 0.30 2.36
N LYS A 419 1.54 -0.11 2.50
CA LYS A 419 2.55 -0.05 1.44
C LYS A 419 3.21 -1.40 1.23
N ARG A 420 3.13 -1.95 0.02
CA ARG A 420 3.70 -3.25 -0.37
C ARG A 420 5.23 -3.17 -0.48
N LYS A 421 5.93 -4.05 0.23
CA LYS A 421 7.41 -4.02 0.37
C LYS A 421 8.19 -4.39 -0.88
N SER A 422 7.57 -5.07 -1.85
CA SER A 422 8.22 -5.51 -3.08
C SER A 422 8.50 -4.39 -4.08
N ASP A 423 7.70 -3.31 -4.02
CA ASP A 423 7.57 -2.33 -5.11
C ASP A 423 7.09 -0.95 -4.63
N ASP A 424 6.94 -0.72 -3.32
CA ASP A 424 6.45 0.53 -2.70
C ASP A 424 5.03 0.97 -3.13
N ALA A 425 4.25 0.07 -3.74
CA ALA A 425 2.85 0.27 -4.09
C ALA A 425 1.98 0.51 -2.85
N GLN A 426 1.28 1.64 -2.82
CA GLN A 426 0.46 2.12 -1.70
C GLN A 426 -1.03 2.00 -1.99
N THR A 427 -1.79 1.63 -0.97
CA THR A 427 -3.25 1.67 -1.00
C THR A 427 -3.78 3.09 -0.89
N ASP A 428 -5.09 3.27 -1.14
CA ASP A 428 -5.81 4.45 -0.67
C ASP A 428 -5.98 4.38 0.86
N MET A 429 -6.60 5.41 1.43
CA MET A 429 -6.99 5.47 2.84
C MET A 429 -8.16 4.53 3.12
N TYR A 430 -8.06 3.71 4.17
CA TYR A 430 -9.14 2.85 4.64
C TYR A 430 -9.46 3.10 6.11
N GLU A 431 -10.72 3.43 6.39
CA GLU A 431 -11.26 3.67 7.73
C GLU A 431 -11.08 2.46 8.66
N ALA A 432 -10.76 2.71 9.93
CA ALA A 432 -10.71 1.70 10.98
C ALA A 432 -12.09 1.08 11.29
N SER A 433 -13.17 1.74 10.88
CA SER A 433 -14.55 1.25 10.87
C SER A 433 -14.77 0.03 9.95
N ASN A 434 -13.87 -0.22 9.01
CA ASN A 434 -14.04 -1.25 7.99
C ASN A 434 -13.71 -2.64 8.56
N GLU A 435 -14.76 -3.42 8.85
CA GLU A 435 -14.64 -4.81 9.33
C GLU A 435 -13.70 -5.70 8.52
N LYS A 436 -13.50 -5.48 7.21
CA LYS A 436 -12.55 -6.30 6.43
C LYS A 436 -11.09 -5.95 6.73
N PHE A 437 -10.87 -4.72 7.17
CA PHE A 437 -9.55 -4.13 7.33
C PHE A 437 -8.97 -4.42 8.72
N LEU A 438 -9.77 -4.21 9.76
CA LEU A 438 -9.41 -4.40 11.17
C LEU A 438 -10.57 -5.09 11.93
N PRO A 439 -10.34 -5.70 13.11
CA PRO A 439 -11.39 -5.84 14.14
C PRO A 439 -11.97 -4.47 14.54
N GLU A 440 -13.17 -4.42 15.13
CA GLU A 440 -13.79 -3.15 15.56
C GLU A 440 -12.93 -2.46 16.62
N LEU A 441 -12.24 -1.39 16.21
CA LEU A 441 -11.31 -0.64 17.06
C LEU A 441 -12.02 0.15 18.17
N SER A 442 -13.30 0.45 17.94
CA SER A 442 -14.23 1.10 18.89
C SER A 442 -14.56 0.26 20.12
N ASP A 443 -14.37 -1.06 20.06
CA ASP A 443 -14.61 -1.98 21.18
C ASP A 443 -13.42 -2.04 22.15
N VAL A 444 -12.26 -1.46 21.81
CA VAL A 444 -11.05 -1.54 22.64
C VAL A 444 -11.18 -0.64 23.87
N VAL A 445 -11.24 -1.26 25.05
CA VAL A 445 -11.29 -0.56 26.34
C VAL A 445 -9.86 -0.30 26.82
N PHE A 446 -9.48 0.98 26.90
CA PHE A 446 -8.20 1.38 27.50
C PHE A 446 -8.36 1.58 29.01
N ASP A 447 -7.62 0.77 29.76
CA ASP A 447 -7.76 0.55 31.19
C ASP A 447 -6.49 1.09 31.85
N LEU A 448 -6.48 2.38 32.18
CA LEU A 448 -5.25 3.14 32.42
C LEU A 448 -4.75 3.12 33.88
N GLU A 449 -5.61 2.79 34.83
CA GLU A 449 -5.33 2.78 36.27
C GLU A 449 -5.03 1.35 36.77
N ASP A 450 -4.23 1.20 37.83
CA ASP A 450 -3.99 -0.10 38.48
C ASP A 450 -5.01 -0.34 39.62
N PRO A 451 -5.52 -1.59 39.83
CA PRO A 451 -6.48 -1.89 40.89
C PRO A 451 -6.07 -1.42 42.30
N VAL A 452 -7.00 -0.80 43.02
CA VAL A 452 -6.69 -0.12 44.30
C VAL A 452 -7.27 -0.88 45.50
N ILE A 453 -6.40 -1.27 46.43
CA ILE A 453 -6.80 -1.73 47.77
C ILE A 453 -7.06 -0.49 48.64
N ARG A 454 -8.29 -0.32 49.15
CA ARG A 454 -8.76 0.86 49.87
C ARG A 454 -9.64 0.52 51.08
N GLY A 455 -9.87 1.50 51.95
CA GLY A 455 -10.78 1.38 53.09
C GLY A 455 -10.42 0.23 54.03
N ILE A 456 -9.16 0.20 54.48
CA ILE A 456 -8.68 -0.86 55.38
C ILE A 456 -9.15 -0.54 56.81
N TYR A 457 -9.86 -1.49 57.44
CA TYR A 457 -10.28 -1.43 58.83
C TYR A 457 -9.69 -2.59 59.62
N ILE A 458 -9.27 -2.32 60.85
CA ILE A 458 -8.72 -3.29 61.80
C ILE A 458 -9.56 -3.19 63.08
N ASP A 459 -10.26 -4.27 63.45
CA ASP A 459 -11.21 -4.33 64.57
C ASP A 459 -12.29 -3.22 64.57
N GLY A 460 -12.59 -2.69 63.36
CA GLY A 460 -13.59 -1.65 63.12
C GLY A 460 -13.04 -0.22 63.05
N GLU A 461 -11.78 0.02 63.38
CA GLU A 461 -11.11 1.32 63.26
C GLU A 461 -10.35 1.43 61.92
N GLU A 462 -10.34 2.61 61.30
CA GLU A 462 -9.67 2.85 60.00
C GLU A 462 -8.14 2.84 60.17
N ALA A 463 -7.44 2.12 59.29
CA ALA A 463 -6.01 1.84 59.43
C ALA A 463 -5.29 1.71 58.07
N SER A 464 -4.00 1.37 58.11
CA SER A 464 -3.22 1.01 56.92
C SER A 464 -2.32 -0.20 57.19
N ILE A 465 -2.28 -1.13 56.24
CA ILE A 465 -1.40 -2.29 56.25
C ILE A 465 -0.25 -2.03 55.26
N SER A 466 0.91 -2.61 55.51
CA SER A 466 2.08 -2.55 54.62
C SER A 466 2.63 -3.95 54.39
N GLU A 467 3.32 -4.13 53.26
CA GLU A 467 3.85 -5.41 52.82
C GLU A 467 4.73 -6.09 53.90
N GLY A 468 4.36 -7.31 54.29
CA GLY A 468 5.05 -8.10 55.30
C GLY A 468 4.73 -7.74 56.76
N ASN A 469 3.79 -6.83 57.03
CA ASN A 469 3.37 -6.51 58.41
C ASN A 469 2.78 -7.73 59.13
N GLU A 470 2.88 -7.74 60.46
CA GLU A 470 2.13 -8.62 61.33
C GLU A 470 1.07 -7.82 62.10
N ILE A 471 -0.19 -8.23 61.96
CA ILE A 471 -1.39 -7.55 62.44
C ILE A 471 -2.00 -8.39 63.57
N PHE A 472 -2.19 -7.78 64.72
CA PHE A 472 -2.89 -8.36 65.88
C PHE A 472 -4.30 -7.80 65.92
N ALA A 473 -5.29 -8.59 65.49
CA ALA A 473 -6.67 -8.16 65.30
C ALA A 473 -7.64 -9.36 65.31
N GLU A 474 -8.86 -9.19 65.77
CA GLU A 474 -9.94 -10.17 65.60
C GLU A 474 -10.39 -10.22 64.13
N ASN A 475 -10.52 -9.05 63.50
CA ASN A 475 -11.04 -8.90 62.15
C ASN A 475 -10.30 -7.82 61.34
N VAL A 476 -9.92 -8.15 60.12
CA VAL A 476 -9.42 -7.19 59.12
C VAL A 476 -10.41 -7.12 57.96
N LYS A 477 -10.82 -5.91 57.58
CA LYS A 477 -11.64 -5.64 56.40
C LYS A 477 -10.94 -4.68 55.45
N PHE A 478 -11.18 -4.85 54.16
CA PHE A 478 -10.76 -3.91 53.12
C PHE A 478 -11.56 -4.12 51.85
N SER A 479 -11.62 -3.11 50.99
CA SER A 479 -12.21 -3.21 49.66
C SER A 479 -11.10 -3.20 48.61
N VAL A 480 -11.22 -4.03 47.58
CA VAL A 480 -10.49 -3.82 46.32
C VAL A 480 -11.44 -3.15 45.34
N TYR A 481 -10.95 -2.19 44.56
CA TYR A 481 -11.74 -1.54 43.54
C TYR A 481 -10.93 -1.24 42.29
N ASP A 482 -11.56 -1.49 41.15
CA ASP A 482 -11.17 -1.06 39.81
C ASP A 482 -12.45 -0.98 38.96
N GLU A 483 -12.56 -0.07 37.99
CA GLU A 483 -13.77 -0.02 37.15
C GLU A 483 -13.92 -1.28 36.27
N ASN A 484 -12.79 -1.93 35.96
CA ASN A 484 -12.68 -3.13 35.13
C ASN A 484 -12.17 -4.34 35.95
N LEU A 485 -12.50 -4.43 37.25
CA LEU A 485 -11.99 -5.49 38.13
C LEU A 485 -12.42 -6.91 37.70
N ASN A 486 -11.47 -7.77 37.32
CA ASN A 486 -11.71 -9.14 36.85
C ASN A 486 -11.82 -10.12 38.01
N LYS A 487 -10.85 -10.09 38.93
CA LYS A 487 -10.82 -10.98 40.10
C LYS A 487 -9.93 -10.49 41.22
N VAL A 488 -10.29 -10.86 42.44
CA VAL A 488 -9.43 -10.82 43.62
C VAL A 488 -9.18 -12.23 44.11
N VAL A 489 -7.95 -12.55 44.48
CA VAL A 489 -7.55 -13.80 45.13
C VAL A 489 -7.02 -13.49 46.52
N VAL A 490 -7.61 -14.11 47.53
CA VAL A 490 -7.23 -13.99 48.94
C VAL A 490 -6.89 -15.38 49.47
N ASN A 491 -5.59 -15.65 49.63
CA ASN A 491 -5.02 -16.98 49.77
C ASN A 491 -5.49 -17.91 48.63
N ASP A 492 -6.36 -18.88 48.91
CA ASP A 492 -6.92 -19.82 47.94
C ASP A 492 -8.36 -19.46 47.51
N THR A 493 -8.96 -18.40 48.07
CA THR A 493 -10.33 -17.96 47.77
C THR A 493 -10.32 -16.93 46.65
N VAL A 494 -11.11 -17.19 45.60
CA VAL A 494 -11.29 -16.29 44.44
C VAL A 494 -12.62 -15.55 44.57
N TYR A 495 -12.61 -14.26 44.26
CA TYR A 495 -13.76 -13.37 44.18
C TYR A 495 -13.83 -12.84 42.74
N ASN A 496 -14.97 -13.03 42.07
CA ASN A 496 -15.23 -12.51 40.73
C ASN A 496 -16.74 -12.27 40.53
N GLU A 497 -17.17 -11.81 39.36
CA GLU A 497 -18.60 -11.58 39.11
C GLU A 497 -19.42 -12.89 39.09
N ASP A 498 -18.85 -13.99 38.57
CA ASP A 498 -19.52 -15.32 38.51
C ASP A 498 -19.97 -15.85 39.88
N ASN A 499 -19.28 -15.43 40.96
CA ASN A 499 -19.58 -15.86 42.33
C ASN A 499 -20.13 -14.74 43.23
N GLU A 500 -20.58 -13.64 42.64
CA GLU A 500 -21.09 -12.43 43.32
C GLU A 500 -20.05 -11.78 44.28
N GLY A 501 -18.77 -12.17 44.18
CA GLY A 501 -17.66 -11.65 44.97
C GLY A 501 -17.07 -10.34 44.44
N ILE A 502 -17.39 -9.97 43.20
CA ILE A 502 -17.23 -8.61 42.66
C ILE A 502 -18.62 -8.10 42.28
N VAL A 503 -18.91 -6.86 42.68
CA VAL A 503 -20.12 -6.13 42.28
C VAL A 503 -19.72 -4.72 41.85
N SER A 504 -20.01 -4.35 40.59
CA SER A 504 -19.71 -3.02 40.05
C SER A 504 -18.24 -2.60 40.22
N GLY A 505 -17.31 -3.52 39.93
CA GLY A 505 -15.87 -3.28 40.05
C GLY A 505 -15.32 -3.31 41.48
N MET A 506 -16.14 -3.63 42.49
CA MET A 506 -15.73 -3.62 43.90
C MET A 506 -15.85 -5.00 44.55
N ALA A 507 -14.81 -5.41 45.28
CA ALA A 507 -14.77 -6.63 46.10
C ALA A 507 -14.55 -6.26 47.58
N ASP A 508 -15.53 -6.53 48.44
CA ASP A 508 -15.42 -6.31 49.88
C ASP A 508 -14.94 -7.57 50.60
N ILE A 509 -13.74 -7.49 51.18
CA ILE A 509 -13.06 -8.61 51.84
C ILE A 509 -13.15 -8.45 53.36
N SER A 510 -13.48 -9.53 54.06
CA SER A 510 -13.42 -9.65 55.53
C SER A 510 -12.63 -10.91 55.90
N ILE A 511 -11.60 -10.74 56.70
CA ILE A 511 -10.72 -11.82 57.15
C ILE A 511 -10.69 -11.83 58.68
N ASP A 512 -11.36 -12.84 59.24
CA ASP A 512 -11.29 -13.11 60.67
C ASP A 512 -10.00 -13.90 61.00
N SER A 513 -9.48 -13.63 62.19
CA SER A 513 -8.39 -14.40 62.82
C SER A 513 -8.96 -15.46 63.77
N ALA A 514 -8.14 -16.45 64.12
CA ALA A 514 -8.51 -17.51 65.05
C ALA A 514 -7.54 -17.53 66.23
N PHE A 515 -8.09 -17.70 67.44
CA PHE A 515 -7.28 -17.82 68.66
C PHE A 515 -6.32 -19.02 68.55
N GLY A 516 -5.05 -18.81 68.86
CA GLY A 516 -3.99 -19.83 68.72
C GLY A 516 -3.32 -19.86 67.34
N GLU A 517 -3.88 -19.21 66.31
CA GLU A 517 -3.39 -19.31 64.93
C GLU A 517 -2.65 -18.04 64.46
N LYS A 518 -1.61 -18.25 63.64
CA LYS A 518 -0.95 -17.22 62.84
C LYS A 518 -1.22 -17.50 61.37
N LYS A 519 -2.10 -16.70 60.78
CA LYS A 519 -2.60 -16.86 59.41
C LYS A 519 -1.80 -15.98 58.47
N SER A 520 -1.11 -16.58 57.51
CA SER A 520 -0.58 -15.81 56.37
C SER A 520 -1.75 -15.36 55.50
N VAL A 521 -1.72 -14.11 55.07
CA VAL A 521 -2.69 -13.52 54.14
C VAL A 521 -1.92 -13.01 52.93
N SER A 522 -2.28 -13.50 51.75
CA SER A 522 -1.82 -13.05 50.46
C SER A 522 -3.02 -12.56 49.67
N VAL A 523 -3.01 -11.28 49.29
CA VAL A 523 -4.01 -10.65 48.43
C VAL A 523 -3.36 -10.39 47.09
N LYS A 524 -3.98 -10.84 46.00
CA LYS A 524 -3.63 -10.43 44.63
C LYS A 524 -4.91 -10.13 43.86
N ALA A 525 -5.02 -8.93 43.32
CA ALA A 525 -6.11 -8.55 42.44
C ALA A 525 -5.61 -8.26 41.02
N VAL A 526 -6.47 -8.52 40.05
CA VAL A 526 -6.22 -8.35 38.61
C VAL A 526 -7.49 -7.77 37.99
N ASP A 527 -7.32 -6.80 37.09
CA ASP A 527 -8.35 -6.20 36.24
C ASP A 527 -8.58 -7.01 34.95
N LEU A 528 -9.36 -6.46 34.02
CA LEU A 528 -9.59 -7.05 32.70
C LEU A 528 -8.44 -6.76 31.72
N SER A 529 -7.63 -5.71 31.92
CA SER A 529 -6.41 -5.46 31.12
C SER A 529 -5.19 -6.33 31.48
N GLY A 530 -5.20 -6.96 32.66
CA GLY A 530 -4.11 -7.73 33.25
C GLY A 530 -3.11 -6.93 34.09
N ARG A 531 -3.40 -5.70 34.54
CA ARG A 531 -2.68 -5.02 35.64
C ARG A 531 -2.89 -5.78 36.94
N GLU A 532 -1.95 -5.63 37.87
CA GLU A 532 -1.94 -6.43 39.10
C GLU A 532 -1.52 -5.60 40.30
N VAL A 533 -2.30 -5.66 41.37
CA VAL A 533 -1.90 -5.20 42.71
C VAL A 533 -1.76 -6.41 43.63
N SER A 534 -0.88 -6.33 44.63
CA SER A 534 -0.74 -7.38 45.64
C SER A 534 -0.35 -6.81 46.99
N LEU A 535 -0.79 -7.49 48.05
CA LEU A 535 -0.50 -7.16 49.45
C LEU A 535 -0.43 -8.44 50.28
N ASN A 536 0.69 -8.67 50.96
CA ASN A 536 0.90 -9.81 51.84
C ASN A 536 1.11 -9.33 53.28
N PHE A 537 0.47 -10.00 54.25
CA PHE A 537 0.65 -9.73 55.67
C PHE A 537 0.40 -11.00 56.51
N ALA A 538 0.80 -10.98 57.78
CA ALA A 538 0.41 -11.99 58.75
C ALA A 538 -0.70 -11.44 59.65
N LEU A 539 -1.73 -12.25 59.91
CA LEU A 539 -2.83 -11.95 60.81
C LEU A 539 -2.80 -12.92 62.00
N ARG A 540 -2.89 -12.39 63.22
CA ARG A 540 -2.95 -13.14 64.47
C ARG A 540 -4.04 -12.55 65.36
N TYR A 541 -4.71 -13.40 66.15
CA TYR A 541 -5.71 -12.96 67.12
C TYR A 541 -5.04 -12.11 68.24
N PRO A 542 -5.71 -11.10 68.84
CA PRO A 542 -5.10 -10.27 69.87
C PRO A 542 -4.70 -11.06 71.12
N LEU A 543 -3.68 -10.59 71.85
CA LEU A 543 -3.25 -11.22 73.10
C LEU A 543 -4.39 -11.17 74.14
N VAL A 544 -4.91 -12.35 74.48
CA VAL A 544 -5.96 -12.47 75.50
C VAL A 544 -5.36 -12.15 76.87
N THR A 545 -6.05 -11.39 77.70
CA THR A 545 -5.65 -11.24 79.11
C THR A 545 -5.98 -12.53 79.85
N PRO A 546 -4.99 -13.32 80.32
CA PRO A 546 -5.25 -14.57 81.00
C PRO A 546 -5.85 -14.33 82.39
N THR A 547 -6.53 -15.34 82.92
CA THR A 547 -6.82 -15.43 84.36
C THR A 547 -5.69 -16.18 85.06
N ALA A 548 -5.34 -15.79 86.28
CA ALA A 548 -4.36 -16.51 87.09
C ALA A 548 -4.65 -16.38 88.59
N THR A 549 -4.59 -17.51 89.30
CA THR A 549 -4.60 -17.60 90.76
C THR A 549 -3.54 -18.62 91.18
N VAL A 550 -2.56 -18.17 91.96
CA VAL A 550 -1.72 -19.06 92.76
C VAL A 550 -2.40 -19.25 94.11
N THR A 551 -2.32 -20.45 94.68
CA THR A 551 -2.61 -20.67 96.10
C THR A 551 -1.48 -21.44 96.77
N VAL A 552 -1.12 -21.04 97.99
CA VAL A 552 -0.22 -21.80 98.86
C VAL A 552 -0.94 -22.03 100.18
N SER A 553 -1.13 -23.29 100.56
CA SER A 553 -1.61 -23.63 101.90
C SER A 553 -0.66 -23.08 102.95
N ASP A 554 -1.18 -22.65 104.09
CA ASP A 554 -0.34 -22.48 105.29
C ASP A 554 0.39 -23.80 105.57
N ILE A 555 1.73 -23.74 105.69
CA ILE A 555 2.59 -24.93 105.87
C ILE A 555 3.20 -24.94 107.27
N ASN A 556 3.57 -26.12 107.75
CA ASN A 556 4.28 -26.26 109.02
C ASN A 556 5.78 -25.96 108.84
N GLU A 557 6.47 -25.49 109.89
CA GLU A 557 7.92 -25.23 109.83
C GLU A 557 8.71 -26.48 109.38
N GLY A 558 9.32 -26.41 108.19
CA GLY A 558 10.10 -27.49 107.59
C GLY A 558 9.37 -28.35 106.55
N GLU A 559 8.11 -28.04 106.22
CA GLU A 559 7.44 -28.57 105.02
C GLU A 559 7.87 -27.81 103.75
N GLU A 560 7.62 -28.41 102.58
CA GLU A 560 7.96 -27.85 101.26
C GLU A 560 6.85 -26.91 100.78
N ILE A 561 7.21 -25.75 100.22
CA ILE A 561 6.23 -24.81 99.66
C ILE A 561 5.78 -25.34 98.30
N VAL A 562 4.55 -25.87 98.24
CA VAL A 562 3.96 -26.42 97.01
C VAL A 562 2.88 -25.47 96.47
N PRO A 563 3.22 -24.52 95.58
CA PRO A 563 2.25 -23.60 95.01
C PRO A 563 1.34 -24.29 93.99
N VAL A 564 0.04 -24.11 94.13
CA VAL A 564 -0.97 -24.59 93.18
C VAL A 564 -1.35 -23.44 92.25
N LEU A 565 -0.78 -23.42 91.04
CA LEU A 565 -1.17 -22.47 90.00
C LEU A 565 -2.37 -22.97 89.19
N THR A 566 -3.43 -22.17 89.17
CA THR A 566 -4.52 -22.25 88.19
C THR A 566 -4.44 -21.01 87.29
N THR A 567 -4.31 -21.19 85.99
CA THR A 567 -4.31 -20.10 85.00
C THR A 567 -4.94 -20.59 83.70
N SER A 568 -5.48 -19.67 82.91
CA SER A 568 -5.88 -19.93 81.52
C SER A 568 -4.74 -19.74 80.51
N SER A 569 -3.59 -19.19 80.91
CA SER A 569 -2.43 -19.03 80.03
C SER A 569 -1.78 -20.37 79.69
N ASP A 570 -1.30 -20.52 78.45
CA ASP A 570 -0.45 -21.62 78.01
C ASP A 570 1.00 -21.48 78.52
N GLY A 571 1.43 -20.27 78.92
CA GLY A 571 2.72 -20.01 79.60
C GLY A 571 2.82 -20.53 81.03
N LYS A 572 1.94 -21.47 81.42
CA LYS A 572 1.84 -22.02 82.78
C LYS A 572 3.12 -22.70 83.26
N ASP A 573 3.80 -23.41 82.37
CA ASP A 573 4.99 -24.20 82.71
C ASP A 573 6.27 -23.33 82.84
N ASP A 574 6.25 -22.10 82.32
CA ASP A 574 7.33 -21.11 82.42
C ASP A 574 7.12 -20.09 83.57
N VAL A 575 6.22 -20.38 84.52
CA VAL A 575 5.93 -19.50 85.67
C VAL A 575 7.14 -19.29 86.58
N VAL A 576 7.39 -18.04 86.97
CA VAL A 576 8.40 -17.67 87.96
C VAL A 576 7.72 -17.32 89.28
N TYR A 577 7.96 -18.13 90.32
CA TYR A 577 7.54 -17.84 91.69
C TYR A 577 8.56 -16.97 92.42
N GLU A 578 8.07 -15.97 93.15
CA GLU A 578 8.85 -15.08 94.00
C GLU A 578 8.18 -14.90 95.36
N TYR A 579 8.97 -14.64 96.40
CA TYR A 579 8.52 -14.53 97.79
C TYR A 579 9.01 -13.24 98.44
N LYS A 580 8.22 -12.69 99.36
CA LYS A 580 8.62 -11.64 100.32
C LYS A 580 7.89 -11.81 101.66
N GLY A 581 8.35 -11.17 102.74
CA GLY A 581 7.55 -11.03 103.95
C GLY A 581 6.30 -10.19 103.70
N VAL A 582 5.22 -10.42 104.45
CA VAL A 582 3.94 -9.72 104.23
C VAL A 582 4.08 -8.19 104.34
N ASP A 583 4.84 -7.73 105.33
CA ASP A 583 5.10 -6.31 105.61
C ASP A 583 6.26 -5.69 104.78
N ASP A 584 7.00 -6.49 104.00
CA ASP A 584 8.10 -6.00 103.17
C ASP A 584 7.58 -5.30 101.90
N PRO A 585 8.30 -4.32 101.32
CA PRO A 585 7.89 -3.64 100.09
C PRO A 585 8.02 -4.54 98.86
N ASP A 586 7.24 -4.31 97.81
CA ASP A 586 7.24 -5.13 96.57
C ASP A 586 8.57 -5.14 95.80
N SER A 587 9.53 -4.28 96.16
CA SER A 587 10.91 -4.36 95.65
C SER A 587 11.79 -5.40 96.37
N SER A 588 11.22 -6.21 97.27
CA SER A 588 11.92 -7.27 98.04
C SER A 588 11.63 -8.69 97.55
N PHE A 589 10.69 -8.87 96.61
CA PHE A 589 10.38 -10.17 96.02
C PHE A 589 11.65 -10.87 95.50
N SER A 590 11.78 -12.16 95.82
CA SER A 590 12.95 -12.98 95.48
C SER A 590 12.52 -14.41 95.14
N MET A 591 13.20 -15.05 94.18
CA MET A 591 13.05 -16.49 93.90
C MET A 591 13.59 -17.41 95.01
N THR A 592 13.91 -16.87 96.20
CA THR A 592 14.39 -17.65 97.35
C THR A 592 13.21 -17.98 98.26
N GLU A 593 12.93 -19.27 98.43
CA GLU A 593 11.87 -19.75 99.33
C GLU A 593 12.13 -19.35 100.80
N PRO A 594 11.13 -18.81 101.51
CA PRO A 594 11.21 -18.57 102.95
C PRO A 594 11.10 -19.90 103.73
N THR A 595 11.87 -20.01 104.82
CA THR A 595 11.95 -21.25 105.63
C THR A 595 11.73 -21.02 107.13
N ALA A 596 11.47 -19.78 107.54
CA ALA A 596 11.27 -19.41 108.94
C ALA A 596 9.78 -19.10 109.22
N PRO A 597 9.24 -19.43 110.41
CA PRO A 597 7.86 -19.13 110.78
C PRO A 597 7.49 -17.65 110.62
N GLY A 598 6.32 -17.38 110.05
CA GLY A 598 5.85 -16.03 109.73
C GLY A 598 5.00 -15.94 108.47
N LYS A 599 4.49 -14.74 108.17
CA LYS A 599 3.61 -14.47 107.02
C LYS A 599 4.37 -13.97 105.81
N TYR A 600 4.12 -14.60 104.67
CA TYR A 600 4.77 -14.30 103.39
C TYR A 600 3.73 -14.03 102.31
N VAL A 601 4.13 -13.28 101.29
CA VAL A 601 3.41 -13.18 100.03
C VAL A 601 4.18 -13.99 99.00
N ILE A 602 3.51 -14.93 98.35
CA ILE A 602 3.98 -15.52 97.09
C ILE A 602 3.44 -14.68 95.92
N ARG A 603 4.27 -14.46 94.91
CA ARG A 603 3.88 -13.94 93.60
C ARG A 603 4.22 -14.99 92.54
N ALA A 604 3.23 -15.37 91.73
CA ALA A 604 3.45 -16.13 90.50
C ALA A 604 3.44 -15.16 89.34
N ASN A 605 4.56 -15.03 88.62
CA ASN A 605 4.64 -14.26 87.37
C ASN A 605 4.58 -15.25 86.20
N ILE A 606 3.50 -15.19 85.42
CA ILE A 606 3.31 -15.96 84.20
C ILE A 606 3.77 -15.06 83.04
N PRO A 607 4.73 -15.50 82.20
CA PRO A 607 5.23 -14.69 81.10
C PRO A 607 4.17 -14.46 80.02
N GLU A 608 4.43 -13.48 79.14
CA GLU A 608 3.69 -13.31 77.89
C GLU A 608 4.01 -14.45 76.93
N THR A 609 2.99 -14.91 76.21
CA THR A 609 3.11 -15.94 75.18
C THR A 609 2.58 -15.43 73.84
N ASP A 610 2.67 -16.27 72.81
CA ASP A 610 2.10 -16.02 71.49
C ASP A 610 0.58 -15.76 71.50
N ASN A 611 -0.12 -16.11 72.58
CA ASN A 611 -1.59 -16.10 72.69
C ASN A 611 -2.12 -15.29 73.89
N TYR A 612 -1.34 -15.15 74.97
CA TYR A 612 -1.76 -14.50 76.21
C TYR A 612 -0.75 -13.43 76.67
N GLY A 613 -1.26 -12.28 77.10
CA GLY A 613 -0.46 -11.24 77.74
C GLY A 613 0.08 -11.69 79.10
N ALA A 614 1.24 -11.16 79.53
CA ALA A 614 1.82 -11.49 80.84
C ALA A 614 0.86 -11.16 82.00
N ILE A 615 0.86 -11.99 83.05
CA ILE A 615 0.10 -11.73 84.28
C ILE A 615 0.90 -12.10 85.52
N SER A 616 0.72 -11.32 86.60
CA SER A 616 1.17 -11.71 87.94
C SER A 616 -0.02 -11.84 88.88
N CYS A 617 -0.08 -12.92 89.64
CA CYS A 617 -1.03 -13.09 90.74
C CYS A 617 -0.30 -13.37 92.06
N THR A 618 -0.94 -13.05 93.19
CA THR A 618 -0.33 -13.14 94.52
C THR A 618 -1.26 -13.81 95.51
N ASP A 619 -0.69 -14.56 96.46
CA ASP A 619 -1.39 -15.12 97.61
C ASP A 619 -0.57 -14.94 98.89
N THR A 620 -1.22 -15.05 100.05
CA THR A 620 -0.57 -14.96 101.37
C THR A 620 -0.67 -16.27 102.10
N PHE A 621 0.48 -16.80 102.52
CA PHE A 621 0.56 -17.98 103.39
C PHE A 621 1.37 -17.67 104.65
N GLU A 622 1.07 -18.37 105.72
CA GLU A 622 1.83 -18.38 106.96
C GLU A 622 2.60 -19.70 107.08
N ILE A 623 3.89 -19.61 107.40
CA ILE A 623 4.64 -20.76 107.90
C ILE A 623 4.29 -20.87 109.39
N ILE A 624 3.36 -21.78 109.70
CA ILE A 624 2.66 -21.92 111.00
C ILE A 624 3.39 -22.88 111.94
N GLU A 625 3.34 -22.56 113.24
CA GLU A 625 3.65 -23.49 114.33
C GLU A 625 2.39 -24.32 114.68
N VAL A 626 2.19 -25.43 113.95
CA VAL A 626 1.05 -26.40 113.87
C VAL A 626 -0.09 -26.29 114.91
N PRO A 627 -1.35 -25.94 114.50
CA PRO A 627 -2.51 -26.86 114.65
C PRO A 627 -3.63 -26.75 113.56
N GLU A 628 -4.69 -27.59 113.65
CA GLU A 628 -5.58 -28.06 112.55
C GLU A 628 -6.84 -27.20 112.10
N THR A 629 -7.54 -27.67 111.04
CA THR A 629 -8.54 -27.07 110.07
C THR A 629 -10.07 -27.19 110.48
N PRO A 630 -11.17 -26.92 109.66
CA PRO A 630 -11.47 -26.46 108.26
C PRO A 630 -12.43 -25.20 108.15
N GLU A 631 -13.40 -24.86 107.23
CA GLU A 631 -14.24 -25.49 106.14
C GLU A 631 -14.91 -24.44 105.15
N THR A 632 -15.97 -24.77 104.34
CA THR A 632 -16.56 -24.01 103.15
C THR A 632 -18.14 -23.93 103.15
N PRO A 633 -19.01 -23.74 102.07
CA PRO A 633 -18.95 -23.37 100.61
C PRO A 633 -20.13 -22.47 99.98
N GLU A 634 -20.22 -22.37 98.63
CA GLU A 634 -21.42 -22.27 97.69
C GLU A 634 -22.11 -20.96 97.13
N THR A 635 -22.96 -21.11 96.06
CA THR A 635 -23.36 -20.15 94.95
C THR A 635 -24.82 -20.30 94.36
N PRO A 636 -25.46 -19.30 93.63
CA PRO A 636 -26.34 -19.60 92.43
C PRO A 636 -26.75 -18.51 91.34
N GLU A 637 -26.94 -18.93 90.05
CA GLU A 637 -28.00 -18.71 88.97
C GLU A 637 -28.45 -17.37 88.23
N THR A 638 -29.24 -17.50 87.11
CA THR A 638 -29.59 -16.54 85.96
C THR A 638 -30.99 -16.78 85.25
N PRO A 639 -31.71 -15.84 84.52
CA PRO A 639 -32.26 -16.08 83.11
C PRO A 639 -32.88 -14.92 82.16
N GLU A 640 -32.96 -15.15 80.81
CA GLU A 640 -34.02 -14.91 79.70
C GLU A 640 -34.51 -13.56 78.99
N THR A 641 -35.31 -13.64 77.86
CA THR A 641 -35.64 -12.65 76.71
C THR A 641 -37.15 -12.68 76.15
N PRO A 642 -37.67 -12.48 74.87
CA PRO A 642 -37.37 -11.77 73.54
C PRO A 642 -38.56 -11.10 72.65
N GLU A 643 -38.28 -10.55 71.42
CA GLU A 643 -38.99 -10.61 70.03
C GLU A 643 -40.08 -9.66 69.29
N THR A 644 -39.91 -9.51 67.91
CA THR A 644 -40.75 -9.22 66.61
C THR A 644 -41.89 -8.11 66.42
N PRO A 645 -42.58 -7.74 65.24
CA PRO A 645 -42.67 -8.07 63.73
C PRO A 645 -42.89 -6.88 62.64
N GLU A 646 -43.55 -7.03 61.43
CA GLU A 646 -43.48 -6.15 60.14
C GLU A 646 -44.75 -5.80 59.18
N THR A 647 -44.54 -5.32 57.89
CA THR A 647 -45.36 -5.23 56.55
C THR A 647 -46.11 -3.89 56.10
N PRO A 648 -46.68 -3.56 54.84
CA PRO A 648 -46.72 -4.04 53.38
C PRO A 648 -46.68 -2.94 52.18
N GLU A 649 -47.19 -3.16 50.90
CA GLU A 649 -46.96 -2.35 49.60
C GLU A 649 -48.14 -1.99 48.53
N THR A 650 -47.80 -1.49 47.28
CA THR A 650 -48.47 -1.39 45.87
C THR A 650 -49.24 -0.08 45.39
N PRO A 651 -49.68 0.26 44.09
CA PRO A 651 -49.60 -0.25 42.64
C PRO A 651 -49.42 0.82 41.43
N GLU A 652 -49.82 0.59 40.12
CA GLU A 652 -49.50 1.39 38.85
C GLU A 652 -50.61 1.79 37.74
N ILE A 653 -50.18 2.12 36.45
CA ILE A 653 -50.75 2.28 35.02
C ILE A 653 -51.42 3.62 34.50
N PRO A 654 -51.62 4.02 33.16
CA PRO A 654 -51.58 3.37 31.78
C PRO A 654 -51.02 4.22 30.52
N VAL A 655 -51.57 4.15 29.25
CA VAL A 655 -50.94 4.52 27.89
C VAL A 655 -51.84 5.15 26.74
N THR A 656 -51.36 5.53 25.50
CA THR A 656 -52.18 5.67 24.19
C THR A 656 -51.56 5.64 22.70
N PRO A 657 -51.33 6.72 21.86
CA PRO A 657 -51.74 6.79 20.39
C PRO A 657 -50.74 7.21 19.21
N ILE A 658 -51.20 7.41 17.93
CA ILE A 658 -50.43 7.52 16.61
C ILE A 658 -51.01 8.47 15.46
N SER A 659 -50.35 8.67 14.26
CA SER A 659 -50.79 9.50 13.06
C SER A 659 -50.12 9.22 11.63
N PRO A 660 -50.55 9.82 10.46
CA PRO A 660 -50.40 9.27 9.06
C PRO A 660 -49.71 10.09 7.88
N VAL A 661 -49.94 9.75 6.58
CA VAL A 661 -49.09 9.93 5.32
C VAL A 661 -49.74 10.73 4.11
N ASN A 662 -49.00 11.06 3.01
CA ASN A 662 -49.35 11.98 1.87
C ASN A 662 -49.03 11.50 0.37
N PRO A 663 -49.51 12.15 -0.75
CA PRO A 663 -49.45 11.65 -2.17
C PRO A 663 -48.76 12.54 -3.29
N VAL A 664 -48.89 12.18 -4.60
CA VAL A 664 -48.05 12.62 -5.79
C VAL A 664 -48.87 13.01 -7.10
N PRO A 665 -48.37 13.85 -8.07
CA PRO A 665 -49.10 14.33 -9.29
C PRO A 665 -48.60 13.85 -10.71
N PRO A 666 -49.28 14.18 -11.86
CA PRO A 666 -49.05 13.62 -13.22
C PRO A 666 -48.59 14.60 -14.38
N VAL A 667 -48.53 14.11 -15.65
CA VAL A 667 -47.82 14.69 -16.85
C VAL A 667 -48.76 14.96 -18.09
N ILE A 668 -48.29 15.68 -19.12
CA ILE A 668 -49.03 16.17 -20.33
C ILE A 668 -48.29 15.81 -21.68
N PRO A 669 -48.98 15.54 -22.82
CA PRO A 669 -48.38 15.28 -24.15
C PRO A 669 -48.71 16.32 -25.28
N GLU A 670 -48.02 16.26 -26.43
CA GLU A 670 -48.24 17.06 -27.66
C GLU A 670 -48.32 16.22 -28.98
N VAL A 671 -48.57 16.84 -30.15
CA VAL A 671 -48.88 16.19 -31.45
C VAL A 671 -48.27 16.93 -32.68
N PRO A 672 -47.70 16.25 -33.71
CA PRO A 672 -46.97 16.86 -34.85
C PRO A 672 -47.72 16.92 -36.20
N ILE A 673 -47.14 17.59 -37.23
CA ILE A 673 -47.64 17.69 -38.64
C ILE A 673 -46.45 17.79 -39.64
N ASN A 674 -46.56 17.21 -40.86
CA ASN A 674 -45.58 17.30 -41.98
C ASN A 674 -46.22 18.00 -43.23
N THR A 675 -45.85 17.96 -44.53
CA THR A 675 -45.09 17.05 -45.43
C THR A 675 -44.85 17.78 -46.78
N GLU A 676 -43.74 17.56 -47.52
CA GLU A 676 -43.74 17.55 -49.01
C GLU A 676 -42.48 16.93 -49.66
N ASN A 677 -42.63 16.30 -50.84
CA ASN A 677 -41.74 15.22 -51.29
C ASN A 677 -40.76 15.54 -52.43
N LYS A 678 -39.49 15.12 -52.24
CA LYS A 678 -38.60 14.55 -53.27
C LYS A 678 -38.13 13.19 -52.77
N LYS A 679 -37.67 12.28 -53.64
CA LYS A 679 -36.91 11.13 -53.14
C LYS A 679 -35.59 11.61 -52.51
N THR A 680 -35.40 11.30 -51.24
CA THR A 680 -34.18 11.58 -50.46
C THR A 680 -33.46 10.26 -50.14
N TYR A 681 -32.30 10.33 -49.46
CA TYR A 681 -31.82 9.18 -48.70
C TYR A 681 -32.63 9.08 -47.40
N PHE A 682 -32.83 7.87 -46.88
CA PHE A 682 -33.54 7.69 -45.63
C PHE A 682 -32.66 8.16 -44.47
N ASN A 683 -33.11 9.20 -43.74
CA ASN A 683 -32.31 9.78 -42.67
C ASN A 683 -32.52 9.01 -41.36
N ALA A 684 -31.49 8.30 -40.90
CA ALA A 684 -31.55 7.51 -39.69
C ALA A 684 -30.15 7.26 -39.09
N ASP A 685 -30.08 7.22 -37.77
CA ASP A 685 -28.89 6.76 -37.04
C ASP A 685 -28.99 5.26 -36.81
N PHE A 686 -28.02 4.50 -37.32
CA PHE A 686 -27.86 3.08 -37.00
C PHE A 686 -26.89 2.94 -35.83
N ILE A 687 -27.38 2.43 -34.71
CA ILE A 687 -26.65 2.35 -33.44
C ILE A 687 -26.61 0.89 -32.98
N VAL A 688 -25.41 0.33 -32.86
CA VAL A 688 -25.19 -0.91 -32.11
C VAL A 688 -24.34 -0.55 -30.89
N LYS A 689 -24.84 -0.85 -29.69
CA LYS A 689 -24.09 -0.62 -28.46
C LYS A 689 -22.99 -1.67 -28.31
N ASN A 690 -21.89 -1.29 -27.68
CA ASN A 690 -20.95 -2.26 -27.11
C ASN A 690 -21.71 -3.17 -26.13
N ILE A 691 -21.39 -4.45 -26.13
CA ILE A 691 -21.98 -5.46 -25.26
C ILE A 691 -20.90 -6.34 -24.62
N TYR A 692 -21.33 -7.15 -23.66
CA TYR A 692 -20.51 -8.21 -23.10
C TYR A 692 -20.81 -9.56 -23.75
N VAL A 693 -19.86 -10.51 -23.72
CA VAL A 693 -20.05 -11.91 -24.14
C VAL A 693 -21.28 -12.50 -23.44
N GLY A 694 -22.11 -13.25 -24.18
CA GLY A 694 -23.42 -13.73 -23.70
C GLY A 694 -24.54 -12.68 -23.73
N GLY A 695 -24.20 -11.39 -23.85
CA GLY A 695 -25.14 -10.29 -24.02
C GLY A 695 -25.87 -10.31 -25.36
N LYS A 696 -27.08 -9.74 -25.40
CA LYS A 696 -27.91 -9.69 -26.62
C LYS A 696 -27.56 -8.49 -27.49
N ILE A 697 -27.02 -8.73 -28.70
CA ILE A 697 -26.90 -7.67 -29.72
C ILE A 697 -28.31 -7.19 -30.11
N THR A 698 -28.65 -5.97 -29.74
CA THR A 698 -29.86 -5.25 -30.14
C THR A 698 -29.49 -4.02 -30.96
N PRO A 699 -29.42 -4.13 -32.30
CA PRO A 699 -29.26 -2.97 -33.17
C PRO A 699 -30.50 -2.08 -33.04
N LEU A 700 -30.26 -0.78 -32.91
CA LEU A 700 -31.29 0.25 -32.91
C LEU A 700 -31.14 1.07 -34.20
N LEU A 701 -32.26 1.33 -34.87
CA LEU A 701 -32.33 2.30 -35.96
C LEU A 701 -33.23 3.44 -35.46
N VAL A 702 -32.69 4.64 -35.34
CA VAL A 702 -33.41 5.84 -34.89
C VAL A 702 -33.69 6.70 -36.11
N SER A 703 -34.94 7.13 -36.28
CA SER A 703 -35.36 8.07 -37.32
C SER A 703 -36.58 8.84 -36.83
N ASP A 704 -36.72 10.08 -37.29
CA ASP A 704 -37.95 10.87 -37.14
C ASP A 704 -39.07 10.41 -38.09
N GLU A 705 -38.77 9.48 -39.00
CA GLU A 705 -39.65 8.99 -40.06
C GLU A 705 -39.90 7.46 -39.95
N GLU A 706 -41.00 6.96 -40.52
CA GLU A 706 -41.37 5.54 -40.40
C GLU A 706 -40.38 4.62 -41.16
N ILE A 707 -39.73 3.72 -40.42
CA ILE A 707 -38.70 2.81 -40.95
C ILE A 707 -39.27 1.90 -42.05
N PRO A 708 -38.70 1.90 -43.28
CA PRO A 708 -39.16 1.06 -44.37
C PRO A 708 -39.13 -0.44 -44.04
N ALA A 709 -40.20 -1.15 -44.39
CA ALA A 709 -40.25 -2.60 -44.25
C ALA A 709 -39.22 -3.30 -45.15
N GLY A 710 -38.63 -4.39 -44.66
CA GLY A 710 -37.66 -5.20 -45.42
C GLY A 710 -36.19 -4.79 -45.25
N ILE A 711 -35.84 -4.06 -44.19
CA ILE A 711 -34.43 -3.84 -43.82
C ILE A 711 -33.69 -5.18 -43.62
N LYS A 712 -32.41 -5.22 -43.98
CA LYS A 712 -31.50 -6.34 -43.71
C LYS A 712 -30.40 -5.88 -42.76
N ILE A 713 -30.06 -6.68 -41.74
CA ILE A 713 -28.93 -6.41 -40.84
C ILE A 713 -27.93 -7.58 -40.92
N GLU A 714 -26.66 -7.24 -41.12
CA GLU A 714 -25.54 -8.17 -41.26
C GLU A 714 -24.36 -7.72 -40.38
N TYR A 715 -23.44 -8.65 -40.08
CA TYR A 715 -22.26 -8.42 -39.23
C TYR A 715 -21.00 -9.00 -39.87
N LYS A 716 -19.85 -8.34 -39.65
CA LYS A 716 -18.50 -8.86 -39.90
C LYS A 716 -17.57 -8.48 -38.73
N SER A 717 -16.43 -9.14 -38.60
CA SER A 717 -15.33 -8.60 -37.77
C SER A 717 -14.76 -7.35 -38.45
N GLN A 718 -14.44 -6.31 -37.68
CA GLN A 718 -14.15 -4.95 -38.18
C GLN A 718 -13.08 -4.93 -39.29
N ASN A 719 -12.00 -5.71 -39.11
CA ASN A 719 -10.84 -5.76 -40.01
C ASN A 719 -10.98 -6.75 -41.18
N LEU A 720 -12.19 -7.26 -41.47
CA LEU A 720 -12.44 -8.18 -42.59
C LEU A 720 -13.08 -7.49 -43.80
N ASP A 721 -12.91 -8.11 -44.96
CA ASP A 721 -13.41 -7.65 -46.25
C ASP A 721 -14.95 -7.58 -46.30
N ASP A 722 -15.53 -6.66 -47.09
CA ASP A 722 -16.98 -6.43 -47.17
C ASP A 722 -17.77 -7.58 -47.83
N SER A 723 -17.06 -8.54 -48.41
CA SER A 723 -17.58 -9.85 -48.82
C SER A 723 -17.89 -10.82 -47.66
N THR A 724 -17.46 -10.51 -46.42
CA THR A 724 -17.59 -11.41 -45.25
C THR A 724 -18.84 -11.17 -44.37
N TYR A 725 -19.65 -10.15 -44.69
CA TYR A 725 -20.89 -9.86 -43.96
C TYR A 725 -21.87 -11.04 -43.97
N SER A 726 -22.46 -11.33 -42.82
CA SER A 726 -23.50 -12.38 -42.69
C SER A 726 -24.60 -11.99 -41.69
N GLU A 727 -25.76 -12.62 -41.79
CA GLU A 727 -26.87 -12.45 -40.83
C GLU A 727 -26.60 -13.13 -39.47
N ALA A 728 -25.50 -13.89 -39.34
CA ALA A 728 -25.10 -14.53 -38.09
C ALA A 728 -24.58 -13.47 -37.11
N LYS A 729 -25.23 -13.36 -35.95
CA LYS A 729 -24.77 -12.50 -34.87
C LYS A 729 -23.45 -13.03 -34.29
N PRO A 730 -22.40 -12.20 -34.14
CA PRO A 730 -21.20 -12.60 -33.41
C PRO A 730 -21.53 -12.84 -31.92
N VAL A 731 -20.83 -13.80 -31.32
CA VAL A 731 -21.02 -14.21 -29.91
C VAL A 731 -19.72 -14.24 -29.09
N ASN A 732 -18.57 -14.20 -29.77
CA ASN A 732 -17.24 -14.19 -29.16
C ASN A 732 -16.79 -12.75 -28.88
N ALA A 733 -15.81 -12.56 -27.98
CA ALA A 733 -15.17 -11.27 -27.80
C ALA A 733 -14.43 -10.82 -29.08
N GLY A 734 -14.47 -9.52 -29.38
CA GLY A 734 -13.85 -8.93 -30.57
C GLY A 734 -14.44 -7.58 -30.98
N ARG A 735 -13.86 -7.00 -32.04
CA ARG A 735 -14.36 -5.76 -32.69
C ARG A 735 -15.13 -6.12 -33.96
N TYR A 736 -16.34 -5.59 -34.10
CA TYR A 736 -17.29 -5.96 -35.15
C TYR A 736 -17.92 -4.72 -35.81
N THR A 737 -18.18 -4.82 -37.11
CA THR A 737 -19.01 -3.86 -37.84
C THR A 737 -20.35 -4.52 -38.13
N ALA A 738 -21.44 -3.89 -37.68
CA ALA A 738 -22.78 -4.18 -38.15
C ALA A 738 -23.10 -3.29 -39.36
N ARG A 739 -23.88 -3.80 -40.32
CA ARG A 739 -24.39 -3.08 -41.48
C ARG A 739 -25.89 -3.26 -41.57
N VAL A 740 -26.64 -2.17 -41.68
CA VAL A 740 -28.05 -2.20 -42.10
C VAL A 740 -28.18 -1.75 -43.55
N THR A 741 -28.93 -2.51 -44.33
CA THR A 741 -29.36 -2.15 -45.68
C THR A 741 -30.85 -1.85 -45.66
N ILE A 742 -31.22 -0.64 -46.06
CA ILE A 742 -32.59 -0.16 -46.17
C ILE A 742 -32.94 -0.11 -47.66
N PRO A 743 -33.95 -0.86 -48.14
CA PRO A 743 -34.28 -0.95 -49.56
C PRO A 743 -34.87 0.36 -50.10
N GLU A 744 -34.70 0.60 -51.41
CA GLU A 744 -35.40 1.70 -52.10
C GLU A 744 -36.92 1.48 -52.03
N ASN A 745 -37.67 2.54 -51.74
CA ASN A 745 -39.13 2.54 -51.78
C ASN A 745 -39.66 3.78 -52.55
N GLU A 746 -40.96 4.10 -52.47
CA GLU A 746 -41.54 5.23 -53.22
C GLU A 746 -41.02 6.61 -52.76
N ASN A 747 -40.55 6.74 -51.52
CA ASN A 747 -40.10 7.99 -50.90
C ASN A 747 -38.58 8.10 -50.75
N TYR A 748 -37.83 6.99 -50.65
CA TYR A 748 -36.40 7.01 -50.34
C TYR A 748 -35.57 6.13 -51.29
N LEU A 749 -34.33 6.57 -51.54
CA LEU A 749 -33.29 5.78 -52.19
C LEU A 749 -32.76 4.69 -51.25
N ALA A 750 -32.26 3.59 -51.84
CA ALA A 750 -31.59 2.53 -51.08
C ALA A 750 -30.43 3.13 -50.27
N THR A 751 -30.43 2.86 -48.96
CA THR A 751 -29.54 3.49 -47.98
C THR A 751 -28.83 2.40 -47.19
N VAL A 752 -27.51 2.53 -47.02
CA VAL A 752 -26.68 1.59 -46.25
C VAL A 752 -25.99 2.37 -45.13
N LEU A 753 -26.11 1.87 -43.91
CA LEU A 753 -25.48 2.46 -42.72
C LEU A 753 -24.67 1.38 -42.00
N THR A 754 -23.57 1.77 -41.38
CA THR A 754 -22.68 0.88 -40.61
C THR A 754 -22.47 1.40 -39.20
N ALA A 755 -22.38 0.49 -38.24
CA ALA A 755 -22.10 0.79 -36.84
C ALA A 755 -21.05 -0.17 -36.30
N ASP A 756 -19.93 0.36 -35.84
CA ASP A 756 -18.90 -0.42 -35.16
C ASP A 756 -19.24 -0.60 -33.68
N PHE A 757 -19.00 -1.80 -33.16
CA PHE A 757 -19.21 -2.15 -31.76
C PHE A 757 -18.22 -3.20 -31.29
N VAL A 758 -18.02 -3.26 -29.98
CA VAL A 758 -17.15 -4.23 -29.30
C VAL A 758 -18.00 -5.23 -28.54
N ILE A 759 -17.65 -6.51 -28.65
CA ILE A 759 -18.01 -7.53 -27.68
C ILE A 759 -16.79 -7.71 -26.77
N SER A 760 -16.94 -7.36 -25.50
CA SER A 760 -15.91 -7.54 -24.46
C SER A 760 -16.37 -8.59 -23.46
N TYR A 761 -15.52 -9.03 -22.54
CA TYR A 761 -16.01 -9.79 -21.38
C TYR A 761 -16.39 -8.85 -20.24
N LEU A 762 -17.28 -9.30 -19.35
CA LEU A 762 -17.68 -8.51 -18.20
C LEU A 762 -16.55 -8.50 -17.15
N PRO A 763 -16.18 -7.34 -16.58
CA PRO A 763 -15.31 -7.28 -15.41
C PRO A 763 -15.89 -8.06 -14.23
N ALA A 764 -15.03 -8.64 -13.39
CA ALA A 764 -15.47 -9.33 -12.18
C ALA A 764 -16.06 -8.32 -11.17
N PRO A 765 -17.23 -8.57 -10.56
CA PRO A 765 -17.69 -7.80 -9.43
C PRO A 765 -16.79 -8.08 -8.21
N GLU A 766 -16.49 -7.03 -7.42
CA GLU A 766 -15.57 -7.05 -6.27
C GLU A 766 -15.89 -8.12 -5.23
N ASN A 767 -17.19 -8.34 -4.96
CA ASN A 767 -17.69 -9.36 -4.04
C ASN A 767 -18.54 -10.36 -4.84
N PRO A 768 -17.93 -11.34 -5.55
CA PRO A 768 -18.61 -12.13 -6.58
C PRO A 768 -19.56 -13.21 -6.04
N TYR A 769 -19.37 -13.63 -4.79
CA TYR A 769 -20.19 -14.63 -4.12
C TYR A 769 -20.26 -14.35 -2.61
N THR A 770 -21.21 -15.01 -1.94
CA THR A 770 -21.17 -15.28 -0.49
C THR A 770 -21.13 -16.78 -0.23
N LEU A 771 -20.76 -17.17 0.98
CA LEU A 771 -20.80 -18.57 1.44
C LEU A 771 -21.99 -18.77 2.37
N GLU A 772 -22.73 -19.86 2.17
CA GLU A 772 -23.77 -20.33 3.09
C GLU A 772 -23.35 -21.69 3.68
N GLY A 773 -23.40 -21.81 5.00
CA GLY A 773 -23.15 -23.05 5.74
C GLY A 773 -23.24 -22.79 7.26
N THR A 774 -23.21 -23.85 8.06
CA THR A 774 -23.09 -23.72 9.52
C THR A 774 -21.66 -23.34 9.87
N ILE A 775 -21.46 -22.16 10.46
CA ILE A 775 -20.14 -21.69 10.91
C ILE A 775 -19.80 -22.36 12.25
N GLY A 776 -18.60 -22.92 12.36
CA GLY A 776 -18.03 -23.48 13.57
C GLY A 776 -16.97 -22.57 14.20
N LYS A 777 -16.09 -23.14 15.02
CA LYS A 777 -14.94 -22.47 15.62
C LYS A 777 -13.77 -22.37 14.63
N ASN A 778 -12.78 -21.52 14.94
CA ASN A 778 -11.48 -21.41 14.26
C ASN A 778 -11.53 -21.24 12.71
N GLY A 779 -12.62 -20.69 12.19
CA GLY A 779 -12.85 -20.45 10.76
C GLY A 779 -13.32 -21.67 9.95
N TYR A 780 -13.71 -22.76 10.61
CA TYR A 780 -14.31 -23.94 9.96
C TYR A 780 -15.81 -23.79 9.73
N TYR A 781 -16.34 -24.54 8.77
CA TYR A 781 -17.77 -24.85 8.65
C TYR A 781 -18.05 -26.28 9.10
N THR A 782 -19.12 -26.46 9.88
CA THR A 782 -19.60 -27.77 10.39
C THR A 782 -20.72 -28.38 9.54
N SER A 783 -20.90 -27.87 8.33
CA SER A 783 -21.79 -28.42 7.30
C SER A 783 -21.14 -28.38 5.92
N ASP A 784 -21.78 -29.03 4.94
CA ASP A 784 -21.57 -28.70 3.52
C ASP A 784 -21.71 -27.18 3.31
N VAL A 785 -20.86 -26.61 2.46
CA VAL A 785 -20.84 -25.18 2.14
C VAL A 785 -21.37 -24.94 0.72
N MET A 786 -22.21 -23.93 0.56
CA MET A 786 -22.75 -23.49 -0.72
C MET A 786 -22.15 -22.14 -1.12
N VAL A 787 -21.69 -22.04 -2.37
CA VAL A 787 -21.23 -20.79 -2.99
C VAL A 787 -22.42 -20.14 -3.69
N VAL A 788 -22.84 -18.97 -3.20
CA VAL A 788 -24.03 -18.24 -3.67
C VAL A 788 -23.59 -17.06 -4.52
N ALA A 789 -24.14 -16.94 -5.74
CA ALA A 789 -23.82 -15.82 -6.62
C ALA A 789 -24.28 -14.47 -6.01
N LEU A 790 -23.50 -13.40 -6.25
CA LEU A 790 -23.92 -12.03 -5.99
C LEU A 790 -25.33 -11.75 -6.56
N SER A 791 -26.13 -10.94 -5.85
CA SER A 791 -27.48 -10.57 -6.29
C SER A 791 -27.48 -9.97 -7.71
N GLY A 792 -28.42 -10.41 -8.55
CA GLY A 792 -28.45 -10.09 -9.99
C GLY A 792 -27.51 -10.93 -10.88
N TYR A 793 -26.74 -11.86 -10.32
CA TYR A 793 -25.92 -12.83 -11.04
C TYR A 793 -26.37 -14.27 -10.78
N SER A 794 -25.90 -15.17 -11.65
CA SER A 794 -25.95 -16.62 -11.49
C SER A 794 -24.53 -17.19 -11.70
N ILE A 795 -24.24 -18.33 -11.10
CA ILE A 795 -22.91 -18.97 -11.01
C ILE A 795 -22.87 -20.32 -11.75
N SER A 796 -21.73 -20.68 -12.34
CA SER A 796 -21.49 -22.03 -12.88
C SER A 796 -20.01 -22.42 -12.84
N LEU A 797 -19.70 -23.73 -12.81
CA LEU A 797 -18.33 -24.28 -12.89
C LEU A 797 -17.76 -24.31 -14.33
N SER A 798 -18.51 -23.81 -15.32
CA SER A 798 -18.14 -23.80 -16.74
C SER A 798 -18.79 -22.61 -17.46
N PRO A 799 -18.12 -21.94 -18.43
CA PRO A 799 -18.70 -20.80 -19.15
C PRO A 799 -19.91 -21.20 -20.01
N ASP A 800 -19.94 -22.45 -20.49
CA ASP A 800 -21.06 -23.05 -21.25
C ASP A 800 -22.02 -23.87 -20.33
N GLY A 801 -21.80 -23.82 -19.01
CA GLY A 801 -22.52 -24.63 -18.04
C GLY A 801 -23.95 -24.16 -17.73
N PRO A 802 -24.73 -24.98 -17.01
CA PRO A 802 -25.96 -24.50 -16.38
C PRO A 802 -25.59 -23.49 -15.28
N PHE A 803 -26.07 -22.25 -15.40
CA PHE A 803 -25.91 -21.23 -14.36
C PHE A 803 -27.07 -21.29 -13.36
N THR A 804 -26.75 -21.38 -12.08
CA THR A 804 -27.70 -21.47 -10.96
C THR A 804 -27.51 -20.30 -9.99
N LYS A 805 -28.35 -20.20 -8.96
CA LYS A 805 -28.16 -19.19 -7.89
C LYS A 805 -27.10 -19.56 -6.86
N LYS A 806 -26.89 -20.86 -6.64
CA LYS A 806 -25.79 -21.39 -5.85
C LYS A 806 -25.34 -22.75 -6.34
N ILE A 807 -24.10 -23.10 -6.03
CA ILE A 807 -23.46 -24.41 -6.26
C ILE A 807 -22.85 -24.90 -4.94
N ASN A 808 -22.64 -26.21 -4.80
CA ASN A 808 -21.85 -26.73 -3.70
C ASN A 808 -20.38 -26.25 -3.86
N TYR A 809 -19.73 -25.91 -2.75
CA TYR A 809 -18.28 -25.83 -2.70
C TYR A 809 -17.67 -27.20 -3.05
N ASN A 810 -16.52 -27.19 -3.72
CA ASN A 810 -15.79 -28.40 -4.06
C ASN A 810 -14.27 -28.18 -3.86
N PRO A 811 -13.61 -28.85 -2.90
CA PRO A 811 -12.18 -28.67 -2.66
C PRO A 811 -11.29 -29.15 -3.84
N ASP A 812 -11.79 -30.00 -4.74
CA ASP A 812 -11.07 -30.37 -5.96
C ASP A 812 -11.17 -29.31 -7.07
N ASN A 813 -12.07 -28.32 -6.94
CA ASN A 813 -12.31 -27.30 -7.95
C ASN A 813 -12.82 -25.98 -7.35
N HIS A 814 -11.89 -25.17 -6.85
CA HIS A 814 -12.14 -23.85 -6.28
C HIS A 814 -12.54 -22.77 -7.33
N SER A 815 -13.19 -23.10 -8.46
CA SER A 815 -13.29 -22.17 -9.60
C SER A 815 -14.64 -22.11 -10.32
N PHE A 816 -15.04 -20.90 -10.72
CA PHE A 816 -16.37 -20.63 -11.29
C PHE A 816 -16.38 -19.45 -12.27
N TYR A 817 -17.52 -19.26 -12.92
CA TYR A 817 -17.85 -18.15 -13.81
C TYR A 817 -19.15 -17.49 -13.33
N LEU A 818 -19.27 -16.18 -13.49
CA LEU A 818 -20.53 -15.46 -13.25
C LEU A 818 -21.16 -15.02 -14.56
N ARG A 819 -22.50 -15.11 -14.60
CA ARG A 819 -23.33 -14.52 -15.65
C ARG A 819 -24.38 -13.62 -15.04
N ARG A 820 -24.45 -12.37 -15.50
CA ARG A 820 -25.44 -11.39 -15.05
C ARG A 820 -26.83 -11.70 -15.60
N ASP A 821 -27.84 -11.71 -14.75
CA ASP A 821 -29.20 -12.15 -15.10
C ASP A 821 -29.93 -11.17 -16.04
N SER A 822 -29.63 -9.87 -15.95
CA SER A 822 -30.37 -8.81 -16.64
C SER A 822 -30.21 -8.84 -18.17
N ASP A 823 -29.03 -9.22 -18.65
CA ASP A 823 -28.62 -9.12 -20.06
C ASP A 823 -27.91 -10.38 -20.58
N GLY A 824 -27.42 -11.26 -19.70
CA GLY A 824 -26.68 -12.47 -20.05
C GLY A 824 -25.16 -12.31 -20.08
N ALA A 825 -24.63 -11.15 -19.63
CA ALA A 825 -23.20 -10.84 -19.66
C ALA A 825 -22.35 -11.82 -18.83
N LEU A 826 -21.32 -12.40 -19.43
CA LEU A 826 -20.39 -13.39 -18.86
C LEU A 826 -19.05 -12.77 -18.47
N THR A 827 -18.49 -13.15 -17.33
CA THR A 827 -17.16 -12.70 -16.85
C THR A 827 -15.98 -13.29 -17.64
N GLU A 828 -14.89 -12.53 -17.78
CA GLU A 828 -13.70 -12.96 -18.53
C GLU A 828 -12.94 -14.10 -17.86
N LYS A 829 -12.63 -13.87 -16.58
CA LYS A 829 -11.73 -14.72 -15.81
C LYS A 829 -12.54 -15.79 -15.09
N GLN A 830 -11.98 -16.99 -15.08
CA GLN A 830 -12.30 -18.03 -14.13
C GLN A 830 -12.01 -17.47 -12.72
N LEU A 831 -13.07 -17.23 -11.95
CA LEU A 831 -12.99 -16.66 -10.62
C LEU A 831 -12.67 -17.76 -9.61
N MET A 832 -11.84 -17.43 -8.62
CA MET A 832 -11.44 -18.35 -7.58
C MET A 832 -12.30 -18.17 -6.32
N ILE A 833 -12.65 -19.29 -5.70
CA ILE A 833 -13.20 -19.34 -4.35
C ILE A 833 -12.00 -19.41 -3.41
N GLY A 834 -12.03 -18.65 -2.31
CA GLY A 834 -11.03 -18.77 -1.24
C GLY A 834 -11.03 -20.18 -0.62
N ASN A 835 -9.92 -20.57 0.02
CA ASN A 835 -9.82 -21.86 0.71
C ASN A 835 -10.82 -21.89 1.88
N VAL A 836 -11.85 -22.73 1.79
CA VAL A 836 -12.82 -22.92 2.87
C VAL A 836 -12.40 -24.11 3.73
N LYS A 837 -12.20 -23.87 5.04
CA LYS A 837 -12.05 -24.95 6.01
C LYS A 837 -13.42 -25.57 6.29
N ILE A 838 -13.55 -26.88 6.15
CA ILE A 838 -14.80 -27.62 6.39
C ILE A 838 -14.45 -28.86 7.19
N ASP A 839 -15.14 -29.08 8.30
CA ASP A 839 -15.13 -30.37 8.99
C ASP A 839 -16.52 -30.71 9.53
N THR A 840 -17.08 -31.78 8.98
CA THR A 840 -18.41 -32.32 9.33
C THR A 840 -18.33 -33.62 10.12
N VAL A 841 -17.12 -34.07 10.47
CA VAL A 841 -16.87 -35.21 11.35
C VAL A 841 -17.06 -34.77 12.80
N TYR A 842 -17.41 -35.71 13.67
CA TYR A 842 -17.57 -35.46 15.10
C TYR A 842 -16.58 -36.35 15.86
N PRO A 843 -15.83 -35.81 16.85
CA PRO A 843 -14.82 -36.57 17.57
C PRO A 843 -15.34 -37.88 18.14
N LYS A 844 -14.71 -39.00 17.78
CA LYS A 844 -15.24 -40.32 18.13
C LYS A 844 -14.48 -40.97 19.29
N ILE A 845 -15.13 -41.00 20.45
CA ILE A 845 -14.67 -41.71 21.64
C ILE A 845 -14.85 -43.23 21.47
N SER A 846 -13.86 -44.03 21.89
CA SER A 846 -13.87 -45.49 21.86
C SER A 846 -13.15 -46.10 23.07
N PHE A 847 -13.49 -47.33 23.49
CA PHE A 847 -13.03 -47.91 24.77
C PHE A 847 -12.34 -49.26 24.61
N SER A 848 -11.33 -49.54 25.45
CA SER A 848 -10.58 -50.81 25.42
C SER A 848 -11.41 -52.04 25.78
N LYS A 849 -12.55 -51.87 26.47
CA LYS A 849 -13.55 -52.93 26.74
C LYS A 849 -14.54 -53.17 25.58
N GLY A 850 -14.39 -52.48 24.44
CA GLY A 850 -15.25 -52.59 23.27
C GLY A 850 -16.30 -51.47 23.20
N ASN A 851 -17.36 -51.68 22.43
CA ASN A 851 -18.43 -50.70 22.28
C ASN A 851 -19.24 -50.59 23.59
N LEU A 852 -19.16 -49.45 24.24
CA LEU A 852 -20.00 -49.06 25.39
C LEU A 852 -21.04 -48.04 24.92
N GLU A 853 -22.18 -47.97 25.61
CA GLU A 853 -23.22 -46.96 25.38
C GLU A 853 -23.14 -45.86 26.45
N SER A 854 -23.37 -44.60 26.05
CA SER A 854 -23.30 -43.45 26.98
C SER A 854 -24.41 -43.55 28.04
N GLY A 855 -24.06 -43.29 29.31
CA GLY A 855 -24.93 -43.44 30.47
C GLY A 855 -25.00 -44.86 31.05
N THR A 856 -24.17 -45.81 30.58
CA THR A 856 -24.10 -47.17 31.15
C THR A 856 -23.11 -47.29 32.32
N SER A 857 -23.22 -48.39 33.06
CA SER A 857 -22.28 -48.75 34.14
C SER A 857 -21.45 -49.98 33.78
N ILE A 858 -20.17 -50.00 34.18
CA ILE A 858 -19.25 -51.11 33.96
C ILE A 858 -18.46 -51.46 35.23
N PHE A 859 -18.11 -52.73 35.41
CA PHE A 859 -17.16 -53.16 36.44
C PHE A 859 -15.72 -52.98 35.95
N ALA A 860 -14.98 -52.01 36.49
CA ALA A 860 -13.57 -51.72 36.16
C ALA A 860 -12.91 -50.81 37.21
N ASP A 861 -11.71 -51.17 37.67
CA ASP A 861 -10.86 -50.28 38.50
C ASP A 861 -10.18 -49.19 37.63
N GLU A 862 -9.87 -49.51 36.37
CA GLU A 862 -9.24 -48.65 35.36
C GLU A 862 -9.89 -48.90 33.98
N LEU A 863 -10.14 -47.83 33.21
CA LEU A 863 -10.69 -47.90 31.85
C LEU A 863 -9.87 -47.02 30.90
N ASN A 864 -9.32 -47.63 29.84
CA ASN A 864 -8.64 -46.89 28.78
C ASN A 864 -9.64 -46.54 27.67
N PHE A 865 -9.55 -45.30 27.17
CA PHE A 865 -10.30 -44.84 26.02
C PHE A 865 -9.37 -44.15 25.02
N ASP A 866 -9.87 -43.97 23.80
CA ASP A 866 -9.19 -43.30 22.71
C ASP A 866 -10.18 -42.39 21.96
N VAL A 867 -9.68 -41.31 21.35
CA VAL A 867 -10.50 -40.33 20.61
C VAL A 867 -9.95 -40.23 19.20
N SER A 868 -10.68 -40.76 18.23
CA SER A 868 -10.31 -40.67 16.81
C SER A 868 -11.04 -39.50 16.14
N ASP A 869 -10.28 -38.49 15.76
CA ASP A 869 -10.66 -37.44 14.82
C ASP A 869 -9.39 -36.91 14.12
N ASP A 870 -9.51 -36.43 12.87
CA ASP A 870 -8.37 -35.88 12.12
C ASP A 870 -8.08 -34.41 12.54
N ASN A 871 -9.06 -33.69 13.10
CA ASN A 871 -8.91 -32.32 13.61
C ASN A 871 -9.06 -32.25 15.14
N PHE A 872 -8.83 -33.34 15.87
CA PHE A 872 -9.00 -33.38 17.34
C PHE A 872 -8.17 -32.31 18.07
N LYS A 873 -8.81 -31.52 18.95
CA LYS A 873 -8.18 -30.37 19.60
C LYS A 873 -8.07 -30.50 21.12
N ILE A 874 -9.16 -30.80 21.81
CA ILE A 874 -9.26 -30.63 23.27
C ILE A 874 -10.15 -31.69 23.92
N LEU A 875 -9.75 -32.09 25.12
CA LEU A 875 -10.40 -33.10 25.95
C LEU A 875 -10.82 -32.47 27.29
N TYR A 876 -12.04 -32.77 27.73
CA TYR A 876 -12.49 -32.49 29.09
C TYR A 876 -12.89 -33.79 29.79
N ILE A 877 -12.52 -33.93 31.06
CA ILE A 877 -12.96 -35.01 31.94
C ILE A 877 -13.53 -34.36 33.21
N ASP A 878 -14.78 -34.68 33.53
CA ASP A 878 -15.54 -34.12 34.66
C ASP A 878 -15.57 -32.57 34.67
N GLY A 879 -15.48 -31.96 33.48
CA GLY A 879 -15.45 -30.50 33.27
C GLY A 879 -14.04 -29.88 33.24
N VAL A 880 -12.99 -30.63 33.58
CA VAL A 880 -11.60 -30.14 33.62
C VAL A 880 -10.88 -30.44 32.31
N GLU A 881 -10.19 -29.45 31.73
CA GLU A 881 -9.34 -29.63 30.54
C GLU A 881 -8.22 -30.63 30.81
N TYR A 882 -8.05 -31.62 29.93
CA TYR A 882 -6.98 -32.61 30.00
C TYR A 882 -5.94 -32.41 28.89
N LYS A 883 -4.76 -31.90 29.26
CA LYS A 883 -3.64 -31.68 28.34
C LYS A 883 -2.90 -32.99 28.07
N LEU A 884 -2.80 -33.37 26.79
CA LEU A 884 -2.13 -34.60 26.36
C LEU A 884 -0.64 -34.58 26.69
N VAL A 885 -0.14 -35.66 27.32
CA VAL A 885 1.29 -35.87 27.57
C VAL A 885 1.80 -36.97 26.63
N ASP A 886 2.90 -36.71 25.92
CA ASP A 886 3.48 -37.58 24.87
C ASP A 886 2.47 -38.07 23.81
N GLY A 887 1.40 -37.30 23.56
CA GLY A 887 0.33 -37.67 22.63
C GLY A 887 -0.51 -38.88 23.04
N LYS A 888 -0.56 -39.23 24.34
CA LYS A 888 -1.31 -40.38 24.86
C LYS A 888 -2.59 -39.96 25.57
N MET A 889 -3.67 -40.68 25.27
CA MET A 889 -4.95 -40.55 25.97
C MET A 889 -4.87 -41.05 27.42
N PRO A 890 -5.58 -40.43 28.36
CA PRO A 890 -5.62 -40.86 29.75
C PRO A 890 -6.42 -42.16 29.96
N SER A 891 -6.18 -42.80 31.11
CA SER A 891 -7.06 -43.83 31.64
C SER A 891 -7.92 -43.27 32.77
N LEU A 892 -9.22 -43.57 32.75
CA LEU A 892 -10.12 -43.28 33.85
C LEU A 892 -9.82 -44.24 35.00
N LYS A 893 -9.75 -43.73 36.23
CA LYS A 893 -9.34 -44.49 37.43
C LYS A 893 -10.32 -44.25 38.57
N LEU A 894 -10.79 -45.34 39.16
CA LEU A 894 -11.86 -45.30 40.15
C LEU A 894 -11.46 -44.70 41.52
N GLY A 895 -10.19 -44.80 41.91
CA GLY A 895 -9.71 -44.33 43.22
C GLY A 895 -9.94 -45.35 44.35
N GLU A 896 -10.23 -44.85 45.56
CA GLU A 896 -10.67 -45.69 46.71
C GLU A 896 -12.19 -45.92 46.73
N GLU A 897 -12.94 -45.31 45.80
CA GLU A 897 -14.40 -45.32 45.76
C GLU A 897 -14.96 -46.65 45.19
N ASN A 898 -16.15 -47.05 45.62
CA ASN A 898 -16.82 -48.24 45.08
C ASN A 898 -17.43 -48.01 43.68
N GLN A 899 -17.80 -46.77 43.37
CA GLN A 899 -18.31 -46.36 42.06
C GLN A 899 -18.00 -44.88 41.82
N LYS A 900 -17.71 -44.49 40.58
CA LYS A 900 -17.60 -43.10 40.13
C LYS A 900 -18.16 -42.96 38.72
N THR A 901 -18.95 -41.91 38.50
CA THR A 901 -19.38 -41.48 37.16
C THR A 901 -18.37 -40.49 36.58
N PHE A 902 -18.00 -40.70 35.33
CA PHE A 902 -17.15 -39.80 34.55
C PHE A 902 -17.94 -39.19 33.39
N LYS A 903 -17.72 -37.91 33.12
CA LYS A 903 -18.19 -37.21 31.92
C LYS A 903 -17.00 -36.83 31.05
N ILE A 904 -16.88 -37.46 29.90
CA ILE A 904 -15.88 -37.15 28.87
C ILE A 904 -16.53 -36.23 27.83
N VAL A 905 -15.87 -35.13 27.47
CA VAL A 905 -16.24 -34.32 26.30
C VAL A 905 -15.02 -34.14 25.42
N ALA A 906 -15.15 -34.49 24.14
CA ALA A 906 -14.12 -34.30 23.12
C ALA A 906 -14.58 -33.22 22.12
N GLU A 907 -13.69 -32.30 21.75
CA GLU A 907 -13.94 -31.23 20.77
C GLU A 907 -12.77 -31.13 19.77
N ASP A 908 -13.11 -30.86 18.50
CA ASP A 908 -12.17 -30.65 17.38
C ASP A 908 -11.84 -29.17 17.13
N GLU A 909 -11.06 -28.88 16.09
CA GLU A 909 -10.79 -27.51 15.64
C GLU A 909 -12.03 -26.78 15.09
N ALA A 910 -13.04 -27.50 14.60
CA ALA A 910 -14.28 -26.91 14.09
C ALA A 910 -15.33 -26.64 15.18
N GLY A 911 -15.12 -27.13 16.40
CA GLY A 911 -16.06 -27.05 17.50
C GLY A 911 -17.19 -28.08 17.45
N ASN A 912 -17.07 -29.18 16.69
CA ASN A 912 -17.99 -30.30 16.86
C ASN A 912 -17.65 -31.01 18.18
N THR A 913 -18.66 -31.27 19.00
CA THR A 913 -18.49 -31.83 20.35
C THR A 913 -19.16 -33.19 20.50
N THR A 914 -18.44 -34.16 21.07
CA THR A 914 -18.99 -35.46 21.47
C THR A 914 -18.90 -35.62 22.99
N GLU A 915 -20.05 -35.77 23.63
CA GLU A 915 -20.17 -36.09 25.06
C GLU A 915 -20.40 -37.59 25.27
N PHE A 916 -19.65 -38.18 26.21
CA PHE A 916 -19.85 -39.56 26.65
C PHE A 916 -19.79 -39.65 28.18
N VAL A 917 -20.81 -40.24 28.79
CA VAL A 917 -20.91 -40.46 30.24
C VAL A 917 -20.76 -41.96 30.54
N ILE A 918 -19.97 -42.32 31.55
CA ILE A 918 -19.78 -43.72 31.96
C ILE A 918 -19.66 -43.83 33.48
N THR A 919 -20.35 -44.79 34.10
CA THR A 919 -20.17 -45.11 35.52
C THR A 919 -19.25 -46.31 35.67
N MET A 920 -18.08 -46.12 36.26
CA MET A 920 -17.21 -47.21 36.68
C MET A 920 -17.62 -47.67 38.08
N ILE A 921 -17.68 -48.99 38.28
CA ILE A 921 -17.92 -49.67 39.55
C ILE A 921 -16.72 -50.57 39.80
N ALA A 922 -16.25 -50.71 41.04
CA ALA A 922 -15.03 -51.44 41.35
C ALA A 922 -15.09 -52.89 40.85
N GLY A 923 -14.05 -53.35 40.17
CA GLY A 923 -14.07 -54.64 39.46
C GLY A 923 -14.27 -55.84 40.38
N TRP A 924 -13.90 -55.69 41.65
CA TRP A 924 -14.07 -56.70 42.70
C TRP A 924 -15.54 -56.89 43.13
N LEU A 925 -16.40 -55.86 42.96
CA LEU A 925 -17.83 -55.91 43.27
C LEU A 925 -18.63 -56.80 42.31
N GLU A 926 -18.16 -57.03 41.07
CA GLU A 926 -18.79 -57.95 40.09
C GLU A 926 -19.02 -59.35 40.70
N LYS A 927 -18.11 -59.77 41.58
CA LYS A 927 -18.13 -61.08 42.26
C LYS A 927 -18.25 -60.96 43.78
N LYS A 928 -18.30 -59.72 44.31
CA LYS A 928 -18.21 -59.36 45.73
C LYS A 928 -17.03 -60.02 46.47
N VAL A 929 -15.90 -60.28 45.79
CA VAL A 929 -14.70 -60.87 46.40
C VAL A 929 -13.73 -59.76 46.80
N ILE A 930 -13.46 -59.62 48.10
CA ILE A 930 -12.65 -58.55 48.67
C ILE A 930 -11.17 -58.68 48.22
N PRO A 931 -10.55 -57.61 47.68
CA PRO A 931 -9.16 -57.60 47.27
C PRO A 931 -8.20 -57.48 48.46
N ALA A 932 -7.11 -58.26 48.47
CA ALA A 932 -6.08 -58.22 49.51
C ALA A 932 -5.28 -56.92 49.50
N GLY A 933 -5.03 -56.35 50.68
CA GLY A 933 -4.11 -55.22 50.86
C GLY A 933 -4.64 -53.89 50.32
N LYS A 934 -5.94 -53.80 50.02
CA LYS A 934 -6.63 -52.53 49.76
C LYS A 934 -7.55 -52.19 50.95
N LYS A 935 -7.63 -50.91 51.26
CA LYS A 935 -8.77 -50.32 51.97
C LYS A 935 -9.95 -50.26 50.99
N VAL A 936 -11.10 -50.80 51.38
CA VAL A 936 -12.31 -50.85 50.54
C VAL A 936 -13.53 -50.42 51.33
N PHE A 937 -14.51 -49.79 50.68
CA PHE A 937 -15.80 -49.51 51.29
C PHE A 937 -16.70 -50.75 51.19
N LEU A 938 -17.29 -51.19 52.31
CA LEU A 938 -18.28 -52.27 52.35
C LEU A 938 -19.62 -51.69 52.81
N GLU A 939 -20.72 -52.19 52.25
CA GLU A 939 -22.08 -51.72 52.57
C GLU A 939 -22.77 -52.60 53.61
N ALA A 940 -23.55 -51.97 54.50
CA ALA A 940 -24.35 -52.66 55.51
C ALA A 940 -25.43 -53.54 54.87
N ASN A 941 -25.63 -54.71 55.47
CA ASN A 941 -26.58 -55.76 55.09
C ASN A 941 -26.21 -56.56 53.83
N GLU A 942 -24.99 -56.39 53.31
CA GLU A 942 -24.48 -57.12 52.15
C GLU A 942 -23.52 -58.26 52.51
N ASP A 943 -23.57 -59.33 51.69
CA ASP A 943 -22.67 -60.47 51.76
C ASP A 943 -21.51 -60.31 50.76
N TYR A 944 -20.28 -60.33 51.26
CA TYR A 944 -19.04 -60.34 50.50
C TYR A 944 -18.27 -61.64 50.74
N SER A 945 -17.21 -61.92 49.99
CA SER A 945 -16.36 -63.10 50.17
C SER A 945 -14.88 -62.72 50.25
N LEU A 946 -14.10 -63.48 51.03
CA LEU A 946 -12.65 -63.45 50.95
C LEU A 946 -12.14 -64.39 49.84
N GLY A 947 -11.02 -64.06 49.19
CA GLY A 947 -10.34 -64.99 48.28
C GLY A 947 -9.68 -66.17 49.01
N GLU A 948 -9.12 -67.12 48.26
CA GLU A 948 -8.40 -68.28 48.83
C GLU A 948 -7.31 -67.85 49.83
N GLY A 949 -7.18 -68.56 50.96
CA GLY A 949 -6.08 -68.36 51.92
C GLY A 949 -6.52 -68.11 53.38
N LEU A 950 -5.74 -67.30 54.10
CA LEU A 950 -6.04 -66.78 55.44
C LEU A 950 -5.95 -65.26 55.41
N TRP A 951 -6.78 -64.58 56.20
CA TRP A 951 -6.97 -63.13 56.13
C TRP A 951 -7.13 -62.52 57.53
N LYS A 952 -6.76 -61.24 57.67
CA LYS A 952 -6.97 -60.45 58.89
C LYS A 952 -7.56 -59.07 58.53
N ILE A 953 -8.50 -58.61 59.35
CA ILE A 953 -9.12 -57.26 59.24
C ILE A 953 -8.36 -56.32 60.19
N SER A 954 -8.02 -55.12 59.73
CA SER A 954 -7.36 -54.11 60.57
C SER A 954 -8.26 -53.69 61.73
N GLY A 955 -7.77 -53.79 62.96
CA GLY A 955 -8.54 -53.52 64.19
C GLY A 955 -9.24 -54.74 64.83
N ASP A 956 -9.20 -55.92 64.19
CA ASP A 956 -9.66 -57.20 64.77
C ASP A 956 -8.45 -58.13 64.98
N ASP A 957 -8.53 -59.07 65.93
CA ASP A 957 -7.55 -60.15 66.12
C ASP A 957 -7.97 -61.49 65.53
N THR A 958 -9.19 -61.59 65.00
CA THR A 958 -9.70 -62.77 64.30
C THR A 958 -8.95 -63.03 63.00
N ILE A 959 -8.51 -64.28 62.80
CA ILE A 959 -8.02 -64.77 61.51
C ILE A 959 -9.16 -65.47 60.79
N TYR A 960 -9.46 -65.02 59.58
CA TYR A 960 -10.53 -65.53 58.74
C TYR A 960 -9.98 -66.50 57.69
N SER A 961 -10.69 -67.62 57.46
CA SER A 961 -10.45 -68.46 56.29
C SER A 961 -11.02 -67.84 55.03
N GLY A 962 -10.30 -68.00 53.91
CA GLY A 962 -10.82 -67.73 52.57
C GLY A 962 -12.06 -68.55 52.22
N ASP A 963 -12.72 -68.17 51.12
CA ASP A 963 -13.92 -68.83 50.56
C ASP A 963 -15.17 -68.84 51.48
N MET A 964 -15.10 -68.19 52.64
CA MET A 964 -16.25 -67.95 53.51
C MET A 964 -16.89 -66.58 53.22
N PRO A 965 -18.23 -66.48 53.21
CA PRO A 965 -18.90 -65.18 53.12
C PRO A 965 -18.78 -64.39 54.42
N ILE A 966 -18.54 -63.09 54.30
CA ILE A 966 -18.57 -62.09 55.36
C ILE A 966 -19.80 -61.21 55.15
N TYR A 967 -20.73 -61.27 56.10
CA TYR A 967 -21.88 -60.38 56.18
C TYR A 967 -21.50 -59.09 56.91
N VAL A 968 -21.68 -57.94 56.25
CA VAL A 968 -21.31 -56.62 56.79
C VAL A 968 -22.51 -55.97 57.47
N ARG A 969 -22.33 -55.45 58.69
CA ARG A 969 -23.44 -54.91 59.51
C ARG A 969 -23.61 -53.40 59.42
N GLU A 970 -22.52 -52.68 59.22
CA GLU A 970 -22.45 -51.22 59.21
C GLU A 970 -21.60 -50.81 58.00
N SER A 971 -22.00 -49.76 57.28
CA SER A 971 -21.28 -49.35 56.07
C SER A 971 -20.01 -48.59 56.47
N GLY A 972 -18.88 -48.91 55.87
CA GLY A 972 -17.61 -48.28 56.26
C GLY A 972 -16.41 -48.72 55.42
N TYR A 973 -15.29 -48.04 55.63
CA TYR A 973 -14.01 -48.43 55.06
C TYR A 973 -13.33 -49.49 55.93
N TYR A 974 -13.03 -50.64 55.33
CA TYR A 974 -12.31 -51.74 55.96
C TYR A 974 -10.98 -51.97 55.24
N GLU A 975 -9.91 -52.12 56.00
CA GLU A 975 -8.61 -52.55 55.47
C GLU A 975 -8.42 -54.03 55.81
N ILE A 976 -8.24 -54.85 54.78
CA ILE A 976 -8.27 -56.31 54.88
C ILE A 976 -7.07 -56.91 54.14
N GLN A 977 -6.26 -57.70 54.84
CA GLN A 977 -4.96 -58.17 54.35
C GLN A 977 -4.85 -59.70 54.40
N GLU A 978 -4.04 -60.29 53.51
CA GLU A 978 -3.63 -61.71 53.59
C GLU A 978 -2.81 -61.96 54.86
N TYR A 979 -3.28 -62.88 55.72
CA TYR A 979 -2.52 -63.33 56.87
C TYR A 979 -1.55 -64.45 56.48
N LYS A 980 -0.27 -64.09 56.32
CA LYS A 980 0.82 -65.05 56.13
C LYS A 980 1.37 -65.44 57.49
N ALA A 981 1.10 -66.67 57.92
CA ALA A 981 1.79 -67.26 59.05
C ALA A 981 3.29 -67.40 58.72
N GLU A 982 4.15 -66.83 59.57
CA GLU A 982 5.59 -67.01 59.46
C GLU A 982 5.97 -68.49 59.65
N GLN A 983 6.96 -68.97 58.90
CA GLN A 983 7.56 -70.29 59.11
C GLN A 983 8.84 -70.14 59.95
N ASP A 984 8.81 -70.70 61.16
CA ASP A 984 10.00 -71.13 61.93
C ASP A 984 10.72 -72.31 61.22
#